data_AF-A0A941YVA1-F1
#
_entry.id   AF-A0A941YVA1-F1
#
_cell.length_a   1.000
_cell.length_b   1.000
_cell.length_c   1.000
_cell.angle_alpha   90.00
_cell.angle_beta   90.00
_cell.angle_gamma   90.00
#
_symmetry.space_group_name_H-M   'P 1'
#
loop_
_entity.id
_entity.type
_entity.pdbx_description
1 polymer ?
#
loop_
_entity_poly.entity_id
_entity_poly.type
_entity_poly.pdbx_seq_one_letter_code
_entity_poly.pdbx_strand_id
1 'polypeptide(L)'
;MSDIQSPHQQRRVRKIELVTVLAMALRTGLRRRGQHPKPHGCVRARFEVLADIPDACKVGLFARPGTYDALIRFSNGPQRTDRDRGAQGMAIKLLGVPGRKILPSPPDAETHDFIMIDGPVFFVRDTDSYARLVGELARLPAGQHPLKWLKWLKQHHPQDVPVVDSYHDRLADSPLALHYWSQVPYRFGAGTDTICRYSAVPHPDNMAAPIAPEARGPHYLRQAMINQLVLAGRSASFDFCVQRLEQATPEIIDNPTVEWTTPVHRVATITIPAQDFNRAEQDRFGELLSYTPWHALPDHEPVGQINEIRRSVYALSSRVRHLFRLTSPREPTSPFPPRPKPRGRRRLALGGAAAAVILAAAVGTLWWKTRIPLPDYPAVERQVWLDQNWPAGAREWYHHASQGGQFPPMIAVPYEWFIALEQPTLSLGAAAPLADQHYLDRFGFIPSTTEGGAYDWRSCREPEAAKGYDSGTASPSRRHRLPVGFACTDPRTAPMVLPDGRPWRNPATGRTMSALGLTCAACHTGRLTYGKTELLIDGGSAMTDIVKLNTAIALSLVFTKHDPLRFNRFALRLLGPDSNEQSRARLARQLDDVVDRVRQLHDLDDTVSGKGVVEGFGRLDALNRIGNQVFAIDLGKPENYAGSTAPVHYPRIWDVQWFEWAQYNGSIGQPMVRNAGEALGTGAPIVLAGAPASATPLTAPLFSSGVQVGVLFEMEKLLAGNQPTAATGFTGLTAPKWPADVLGPIDKALAERGAHLYYDLCAHCHLPSTRSEAFWKSENWMAPNAAGQRYLRVNLIPISEIGTDPAQAQGMIDRKVVTPPELGLAGDNFGLALGQLVKRAVDRWYDSQQPPVPTERRHEMDGYRDNALQEKLVYKARPLDGVWAAPPYLHNGSVPTIDALLSPARERPRTFWLGHRDYDPKRLGYRSDALSGGFEFDTSLPGNRNTGHEFDDGPERPGRIGPKLSPDDRAALIEYLKTL
;
A
#
# COMPACT_ATOMS: atom_id res chain seq x y z
N MET A 1 -3.10 -44.17 -32.87
CA MET A 1 -1.93 -43.74 -33.67
C MET A 1 -1.25 -42.63 -32.90
N SER A 2 0.02 -42.85 -32.57
CA SER A 2 0.92 -41.82 -32.04
C SER A 2 1.12 -40.74 -33.10
N ASP A 3 0.91 -39.47 -32.77
CA ASP A 3 1.44 -38.41 -33.60
C ASP A 3 2.25 -37.41 -32.79
N ILE A 4 3.52 -37.37 -33.14
CA ILE A 4 4.53 -36.43 -32.69
C ILE A 4 4.04 -35.06 -33.13
N GLN A 5 3.41 -34.30 -32.22
CA GLN A 5 3.10 -32.89 -32.49
C GLN A 5 4.39 -32.20 -32.92
N SER A 6 4.40 -31.62 -34.13
CA SER A 6 5.57 -30.92 -34.64
C SER A 6 6.07 -29.88 -33.61
N PRO A 7 7.39 -29.63 -33.52
CA PRO A 7 7.93 -28.62 -32.59
C PRO A 7 7.24 -27.25 -32.71
N HIS A 8 6.72 -26.93 -33.91
CA HIS A 8 5.96 -25.72 -34.17
C HIS A 8 4.57 -25.72 -33.51
N GLN A 9 3.85 -26.83 -33.53
CA GLN A 9 2.54 -26.98 -32.87
C GLN A 9 2.67 -26.94 -31.34
N GLN A 10 3.68 -27.58 -30.77
CA GLN A 10 3.96 -27.49 -29.33
C GLN A 10 4.30 -26.06 -28.88
N ARG A 11 5.09 -25.32 -29.67
CA ARG A 11 5.39 -23.89 -29.39
C ARG A 11 4.12 -23.05 -29.39
N ARG A 12 3.18 -23.31 -30.31
CA ARG A 12 1.88 -22.60 -30.38
C ARG A 12 1.00 -22.90 -29.17
N VAL A 13 0.88 -24.17 -28.77
CA VAL A 13 0.12 -24.57 -27.57
C VAL A 13 0.69 -23.88 -26.33
N ARG A 14 2.01 -23.92 -26.12
CA ARG A 14 2.68 -23.23 -25.00
C ARG A 14 2.44 -21.72 -25.01
N LYS A 15 2.42 -21.08 -26.19
CA LYS A 15 2.10 -19.66 -26.33
C LYS A 15 0.66 -19.37 -25.90
N ILE A 16 -0.31 -20.19 -26.33
CA ILE A 16 -1.72 -20.04 -25.95
C ILE A 16 -1.89 -20.25 -24.44
N GLU A 17 -1.22 -21.24 -23.85
CA GLU A 17 -1.20 -21.50 -22.41
C GLU A 17 -0.69 -20.30 -21.60
N LEU A 18 0.50 -19.79 -21.96
CA LEU A 18 1.12 -18.64 -21.29
C LEU A 18 0.20 -17.40 -21.36
N VAL A 19 -0.35 -17.13 -22.53
CA VAL A 19 -1.26 -16.00 -22.76
C VAL A 19 -2.58 -16.18 -22.00
N THR A 20 -3.08 -17.41 -21.87
CA THR A 20 -4.27 -17.73 -21.07
C THR A 20 -4.03 -17.42 -19.59
N VAL A 21 -2.88 -17.81 -19.04
CA VAL A 21 -2.51 -17.48 -17.64
C VAL A 21 -2.37 -15.98 -17.44
N LEU A 22 -1.76 -15.28 -18.41
CA LEU A 22 -1.65 -13.83 -18.38
C LEU A 22 -3.03 -13.16 -18.41
N ALA A 23 -3.94 -13.61 -19.28
CA ALA A 23 -5.31 -13.12 -19.31
C ALA A 23 -6.06 -13.42 -18.00
N MET A 24 -5.87 -14.61 -17.41
CA MET A 24 -6.42 -14.94 -16.09
C MET A 24 -5.88 -14.03 -14.99
N ALA A 25 -4.59 -13.68 -15.03
CA ALA A 25 -3.97 -12.74 -14.10
C ALA A 25 -4.57 -11.34 -14.24
N LEU A 26 -4.48 -10.78 -15.45
CA LEU A 26 -4.90 -9.40 -15.74
C LEU A 26 -6.42 -9.20 -15.58
N ARG A 27 -7.24 -10.19 -15.95
CA ARG A 27 -8.71 -10.04 -15.97
C ARG A 27 -9.40 -10.53 -14.72
N THR A 28 -8.83 -11.53 -14.03
CA THR A 28 -9.54 -12.23 -12.95
C THR A 28 -8.73 -12.50 -11.69
N GLY A 29 -7.46 -12.04 -11.63
CA GLY A 29 -6.58 -12.28 -10.50
C GLY A 29 -6.31 -13.77 -10.24
N LEU A 30 -6.24 -14.58 -11.30
CA LEU A 30 -5.93 -16.02 -11.30
C LEU A 30 -6.92 -16.94 -10.55
N ARG A 31 -7.92 -16.39 -9.86
CA ARG A 31 -8.91 -17.16 -9.06
C ARG A 31 -10.19 -17.49 -9.81
N ARG A 32 -10.54 -16.76 -10.87
CA ARG A 32 -11.71 -17.06 -11.73
C ARG A 32 -11.26 -17.56 -13.10
N ARG A 33 -12.22 -18.02 -13.90
CA ARG A 33 -11.97 -18.59 -15.24
C ARG A 33 -11.58 -17.46 -16.20
N GLY A 34 -10.56 -17.66 -17.04
CA GLY A 34 -10.09 -16.63 -17.99
C GLY A 34 -11.10 -16.29 -19.09
N GLN A 35 -12.00 -17.22 -19.39
CA GLN A 35 -13.20 -17.06 -20.20
C GLN A 35 -14.37 -17.62 -19.40
N HIS A 36 -15.58 -17.10 -19.63
CA HIS A 36 -16.76 -17.40 -18.82
C HIS A 36 -16.58 -17.10 -17.31
N PRO A 37 -16.01 -15.94 -16.92
CA PRO A 37 -15.67 -15.64 -15.53
C PRO A 37 -16.90 -15.40 -14.65
N LYS A 38 -18.04 -15.00 -15.24
CA LYS A 38 -19.26 -14.69 -14.50
C LYS A 38 -20.28 -15.82 -14.63
N PRO A 39 -20.62 -16.51 -13.54
CA PRO A 39 -21.71 -17.47 -13.54
C PRO A 39 -23.07 -16.75 -13.45
N HIS A 40 -24.06 -17.24 -14.18
CA HIS A 40 -25.48 -16.91 -13.96
C HIS A 40 -26.05 -17.80 -12.86
N GLY A 41 -25.67 -19.07 -12.84
CA GLY A 41 -26.03 -20.03 -11.79
C GLY A 41 -25.41 -21.40 -12.03
N CYS A 42 -25.28 -22.18 -10.96
CA CYS A 42 -24.97 -23.61 -11.03
C CYS A 42 -26.18 -24.39 -10.49
N VAL A 43 -26.93 -25.00 -11.40
CA VAL A 43 -28.21 -25.65 -11.11
C VAL A 43 -28.08 -27.17 -11.18
N ARG A 44 -28.90 -27.87 -10.41
CA ARG A 44 -29.05 -29.33 -10.50
C ARG A 44 -30.03 -29.66 -11.63
N ALA A 45 -29.83 -30.77 -12.31
CA ALA A 45 -30.73 -31.24 -13.35
C ALA A 45 -30.75 -32.78 -13.38
N ARG A 46 -31.71 -33.33 -14.10
CA ARG A 46 -31.72 -34.72 -14.55
C ARG A 46 -31.47 -34.77 -16.05
N PHE A 47 -30.69 -35.73 -16.49
CA PHE A 47 -30.41 -36.01 -17.90
C PHE A 47 -30.91 -37.42 -18.19
N GLU A 48 -31.95 -37.54 -19.01
CA GLU A 48 -32.61 -38.80 -19.32
C GLU A 48 -32.35 -39.19 -20.77
N VAL A 49 -31.59 -40.26 -20.98
CA VAL A 49 -31.39 -40.88 -22.30
C VAL A 49 -32.65 -41.65 -22.67
N LEU A 50 -33.25 -41.29 -23.80
CA LEU A 50 -34.50 -41.85 -24.27
C LEU A 50 -34.32 -43.29 -24.79
N ALA A 51 -35.33 -44.14 -24.61
CA ALA A 51 -35.31 -45.52 -25.12
C ALA A 51 -35.56 -45.58 -26.64
N ASP A 52 -36.45 -44.71 -27.13
CA ASP A 52 -36.82 -44.61 -28.53
C ASP A 52 -35.98 -43.54 -29.25
N ILE A 53 -34.75 -43.92 -29.56
CA ILE A 53 -33.81 -43.11 -30.37
C ILE A 53 -33.37 -43.92 -31.59
N PRO A 54 -33.03 -43.26 -32.71
CA PRO A 54 -32.53 -43.95 -33.90
C PRO A 54 -31.37 -44.89 -33.56
N ASP A 55 -31.32 -46.09 -34.15
CA ASP A 55 -30.28 -47.08 -33.84
C ASP A 55 -28.86 -46.53 -34.05
N ALA A 56 -28.69 -45.71 -35.09
CA ALA A 56 -27.45 -44.99 -35.35
C ALA A 56 -27.03 -44.06 -34.19
N CYS A 57 -27.94 -43.59 -33.35
CA CYS A 57 -27.65 -42.74 -32.20
C CYS A 57 -27.33 -43.51 -30.91
N LYS A 58 -27.49 -44.85 -30.88
CA LYS A 58 -27.23 -45.69 -29.70
C LYS A 58 -25.74 -45.95 -29.49
N VAL A 59 -24.97 -44.89 -29.20
CA VAL A 59 -23.51 -44.92 -29.10
C VAL A 59 -23.00 -44.36 -27.77
N GLY A 60 -22.06 -45.06 -27.14
CA GLY A 60 -21.45 -44.67 -25.87
C GLY A 60 -22.48 -44.40 -24.77
N LEU A 61 -22.49 -43.17 -24.23
CA LEU A 61 -23.48 -42.70 -23.26
C LEU A 61 -24.95 -42.95 -23.68
N PHE A 62 -25.26 -42.91 -24.99
CA PHE A 62 -26.61 -43.08 -25.51
C PHE A 62 -26.95 -44.52 -25.89
N ALA A 63 -26.03 -45.48 -25.69
CA ALA A 63 -26.23 -46.87 -26.10
C ALA A 63 -27.36 -47.58 -25.33
N ARG A 64 -27.68 -47.11 -24.12
CA ARG A 64 -28.77 -47.65 -23.29
C ARG A 64 -29.58 -46.50 -22.66
N PRO A 65 -30.90 -46.63 -22.56
CA PRO A 65 -31.71 -45.66 -21.82
C PRO A 65 -31.29 -45.62 -20.35
N GLY A 66 -31.35 -44.44 -19.76
CA GLY A 66 -30.93 -44.25 -18.37
C GLY A 66 -31.03 -42.79 -17.94
N THR A 67 -31.16 -42.57 -16.63
CA THR A 67 -31.26 -41.24 -16.04
C THR A 67 -30.02 -40.95 -15.19
N TYR A 68 -29.43 -39.78 -15.40
CA TYR A 68 -28.24 -39.31 -14.68
C TYR A 68 -28.55 -38.00 -13.97
N ASP A 69 -28.02 -37.84 -12.75
CA ASP A 69 -27.98 -36.53 -12.12
C ASP A 69 -26.98 -35.64 -12.87
N ALA A 70 -27.27 -34.34 -12.94
CA ALA A 70 -26.45 -33.39 -13.67
C ALA A 70 -26.26 -32.07 -12.89
N LEU A 71 -25.09 -31.46 -13.10
CA LEU A 71 -24.74 -30.12 -12.63
C LEU A 71 -24.50 -29.22 -13.84
N ILE A 72 -25.38 -28.22 -14.02
CA ILE A 72 -25.33 -27.32 -15.17
C ILE A 72 -24.89 -25.93 -14.70
N ARG A 73 -23.82 -25.42 -15.29
CA ARG A 73 -23.34 -24.05 -15.06
C ARG A 73 -23.66 -23.18 -16.27
N PHE A 74 -24.48 -22.16 -16.05
CA PHE A 74 -24.72 -21.09 -17.00
C PHE A 74 -23.76 -19.92 -16.75
N SER A 75 -23.28 -19.27 -17.81
CA SER A 75 -22.34 -18.14 -17.70
C SER A 75 -22.32 -17.27 -18.95
N ASN A 76 -21.79 -16.05 -18.82
CA ASN A 76 -21.45 -15.22 -19.99
C ASN A 76 -20.15 -15.67 -20.66
N GLY A 77 -19.76 -15.07 -21.78
CA GLY A 77 -18.46 -15.23 -22.45
C GLY A 77 -17.33 -14.45 -21.75
N PRO A 78 -16.61 -13.52 -22.42
CA PRO A 78 -15.58 -12.70 -21.76
C PRO A 78 -16.12 -11.52 -20.92
N GLN A 79 -17.42 -11.25 -20.96
CA GLN A 79 -18.05 -10.04 -20.44
C GLN A 79 -17.96 -9.92 -18.90
N ARG A 80 -18.16 -8.70 -18.37
CA ARG A 80 -18.18 -8.47 -16.91
C ARG A 80 -19.59 -8.25 -16.37
N THR A 81 -20.50 -7.74 -17.19
CA THR A 81 -21.91 -7.54 -16.84
C THR A 81 -22.81 -8.34 -17.77
N ASP A 82 -24.09 -8.49 -17.41
CA ASP A 82 -25.07 -9.15 -18.31
C ASP A 82 -25.55 -8.20 -19.42
N ARG A 83 -25.31 -6.88 -19.26
CA ARG A 83 -25.68 -5.85 -20.25
C ARG A 83 -24.83 -5.89 -21.51
N ASP A 84 -23.60 -6.37 -21.36
CA ASP A 84 -22.64 -6.48 -22.44
C ASP A 84 -23.13 -7.60 -23.39
N ARG A 85 -23.27 -7.29 -24.67
CA ARG A 85 -23.61 -8.28 -25.69
C ARG A 85 -22.51 -9.35 -25.79
N GLY A 86 -22.92 -10.57 -26.10
CA GLY A 86 -21.98 -11.68 -26.15
C GLY A 86 -22.57 -13.06 -26.01
N ALA A 87 -21.70 -14.03 -26.28
CA ALA A 87 -21.95 -15.45 -26.10
C ALA A 87 -22.33 -15.81 -24.66
N GLN A 88 -23.24 -16.78 -24.52
CA GLN A 88 -23.64 -17.43 -23.28
C GLN A 88 -23.23 -18.90 -23.31
N GLY A 89 -22.73 -19.42 -22.20
CA GLY A 89 -22.27 -20.80 -22.06
C GLY A 89 -23.14 -21.64 -21.15
N MET A 90 -23.31 -22.91 -21.53
CA MET A 90 -23.93 -23.99 -20.77
C MET A 90 -22.92 -25.15 -20.64
N ALA A 91 -22.39 -25.34 -19.44
CA ALA A 91 -21.51 -26.46 -19.13
C ALA A 91 -22.28 -27.49 -18.30
N ILE A 92 -22.44 -28.71 -18.83
CA ILE A 92 -23.18 -29.82 -18.22
C ILE A 92 -22.17 -30.84 -17.72
N LYS A 93 -22.33 -31.30 -16.48
CA LYS A 93 -21.60 -32.43 -15.92
C LYS A 93 -22.58 -33.47 -15.42
N LEU A 94 -22.58 -34.64 -16.04
CA LEU A 94 -23.34 -35.81 -15.61
C LEU A 94 -22.59 -36.55 -14.51
N LEU A 95 -23.34 -37.13 -13.59
CA LEU A 95 -22.86 -37.94 -12.46
C LEU A 95 -23.34 -39.39 -12.63
N GLY A 96 -22.55 -40.35 -12.14
CA GLY A 96 -22.88 -41.78 -12.21
C GLY A 96 -22.77 -42.37 -13.61
N VAL A 97 -21.96 -41.79 -14.49
CA VAL A 97 -21.68 -42.34 -15.83
C VAL A 97 -20.50 -43.30 -15.74
N PRO A 98 -20.71 -44.63 -15.76
CA PRO A 98 -19.63 -45.60 -15.63
C PRO A 98 -18.73 -45.62 -16.87
N GLY A 99 -17.57 -46.25 -16.74
CA GLY A 99 -16.63 -46.47 -17.85
C GLY A 99 -15.45 -45.50 -17.84
N ARG A 100 -14.31 -45.99 -18.35
CA ARG A 100 -13.04 -45.27 -18.38
C ARG A 100 -13.15 -43.97 -19.19
N LYS A 101 -12.69 -42.86 -18.64
CA LYS A 101 -12.62 -41.55 -19.32
C LYS A 101 -11.36 -41.41 -20.16
N ILE A 102 -11.44 -40.55 -21.17
CA ILE A 102 -10.32 -40.24 -22.06
C ILE A 102 -9.18 -39.56 -21.30
N LEU A 103 -9.51 -38.75 -20.28
CA LEU A 103 -8.49 -38.10 -19.45
C LEU A 103 -7.75 -39.14 -18.58
N PRO A 104 -6.42 -39.03 -18.46
CA PRO A 104 -5.61 -40.00 -17.72
C PRO A 104 -5.76 -39.93 -16.20
N SER A 105 -6.38 -38.88 -15.65
CA SER A 105 -6.58 -38.72 -14.21
C SER A 105 -7.77 -37.81 -13.88
N PRO A 106 -8.82 -38.29 -13.18
CA PRO A 106 -9.05 -39.69 -12.79
C PRO A 106 -9.63 -40.47 -14.00
N PRO A 107 -9.02 -41.60 -14.41
CA PRO A 107 -9.52 -42.38 -15.54
C PRO A 107 -10.85 -43.07 -15.21
N ASP A 108 -11.12 -43.35 -13.93
CA ASP A 108 -12.32 -44.06 -13.47
C ASP A 108 -13.32 -43.13 -12.78
N ALA A 109 -13.25 -41.81 -13.05
CA ALA A 109 -14.26 -40.88 -12.56
C ALA A 109 -15.64 -41.25 -13.14
N GLU A 110 -16.68 -41.23 -12.33
CA GLU A 110 -18.05 -41.53 -12.80
C GLU A 110 -18.77 -40.29 -13.36
N THR A 111 -18.03 -39.35 -13.95
CA THR A 111 -18.58 -38.09 -14.49
C THR A 111 -18.44 -37.99 -16.01
N HIS A 112 -19.26 -37.19 -16.67
CA HIS A 112 -19.17 -36.92 -18.11
C HIS A 112 -19.57 -35.47 -18.42
N ASP A 113 -18.75 -34.74 -19.18
CA ASP A 113 -18.92 -33.31 -19.39
C ASP A 113 -19.31 -32.95 -20.82
N PHE A 114 -20.31 -32.07 -20.97
CA PHE A 114 -20.62 -31.38 -22.23
C PHE A 114 -20.42 -29.89 -22.06
N ILE A 115 -19.70 -29.26 -23.00
CA ILE A 115 -19.39 -27.82 -22.96
C ILE A 115 -19.96 -27.15 -24.18
N MET A 116 -20.94 -26.28 -23.95
CA MET A 116 -21.80 -25.74 -24.99
C MET A 116 -21.92 -24.23 -24.88
N ILE A 117 -22.18 -23.57 -26.01
CA ILE A 117 -22.33 -22.13 -26.16
C ILE A 117 -23.54 -21.84 -27.05
N ASP A 118 -24.17 -20.68 -26.86
CA ASP A 118 -25.38 -20.22 -27.55
C ASP A 118 -25.18 -19.81 -29.02
N GLY A 119 -24.44 -20.60 -29.81
CA GLY A 119 -24.33 -20.42 -31.25
C GLY A 119 -23.83 -21.69 -31.96
N PRO A 120 -24.25 -21.94 -33.22
CA PRO A 120 -24.15 -23.25 -33.88
C PRO A 120 -22.72 -23.69 -34.27
N VAL A 121 -21.81 -22.72 -34.41
CA VAL A 121 -20.43 -22.92 -34.89
C VAL A 121 -19.43 -22.20 -34.01
N PHE A 122 -18.18 -22.64 -33.98
CA PHE A 122 -17.12 -21.96 -33.23
C PHE A 122 -16.63 -20.73 -34.00
N PHE A 123 -16.41 -19.60 -33.32
CA PHE A 123 -16.01 -18.35 -33.97
C PHE A 123 -14.52 -18.25 -34.32
N VAL A 124 -13.73 -19.27 -33.98
CA VAL A 124 -12.31 -19.33 -34.31
C VAL A 124 -12.05 -20.51 -35.22
N ARG A 125 -11.52 -20.22 -36.41
CA ARG A 125 -11.22 -21.21 -37.45
C ARG A 125 -10.22 -22.28 -37.02
N ASP A 126 -9.07 -21.86 -36.51
CA ASP A 126 -7.93 -22.74 -36.33
C ASP A 126 -6.98 -22.29 -35.20
N THR A 127 -5.91 -23.06 -35.00
CA THR A 127 -4.91 -22.77 -33.97
C THR A 127 -4.14 -21.46 -34.21
N ASP A 128 -3.96 -21.01 -35.46
CA ASP A 128 -3.24 -19.78 -35.79
C ASP A 128 -4.10 -18.55 -35.49
N SER A 129 -5.35 -18.58 -35.94
CA SER A 129 -6.35 -17.56 -35.64
C SER A 129 -6.57 -17.45 -34.13
N TYR A 130 -6.63 -18.58 -33.41
CA TYR A 130 -6.75 -18.60 -31.95
C TYR A 130 -5.55 -17.93 -31.27
N ALA A 131 -4.33 -18.31 -31.66
CA ALA A 131 -3.10 -17.76 -31.07
C ALA A 131 -2.96 -16.24 -31.30
N ARG A 132 -3.40 -15.73 -32.46
CA ARG A 132 -3.43 -14.29 -32.79
C ARG A 132 -4.46 -13.56 -31.93
N LEU A 133 -5.69 -14.06 -31.89
CA LEU A 133 -6.78 -13.49 -31.10
C LEU A 133 -6.38 -13.35 -29.64
N VAL A 134 -5.95 -14.45 -29.01
CA VAL A 134 -5.58 -14.42 -27.58
C VAL A 134 -4.36 -13.55 -27.32
N GLY A 135 -3.38 -13.53 -28.24
CA GLY A 135 -2.18 -12.71 -28.12
C GLY A 135 -2.46 -11.21 -28.14
N GLU A 136 -3.45 -10.78 -28.92
CA GLU A 136 -3.92 -9.39 -28.89
C GLU A 136 -4.77 -9.10 -27.66
N LEU A 137 -5.73 -9.98 -27.34
CA LEU A 137 -6.62 -9.82 -26.18
C LEU A 137 -5.87 -9.71 -24.84
N ALA A 138 -4.69 -10.32 -24.72
CA ALA A 138 -3.86 -10.21 -23.51
C ALA A 138 -3.12 -8.87 -23.37
N ARG A 139 -3.04 -8.08 -24.46
CA ARG A 139 -2.43 -6.74 -24.47
C ARG A 139 -3.48 -5.62 -24.38
N LEU A 140 -4.74 -5.94 -24.67
CA LEU A 140 -5.85 -4.99 -24.64
C LEU A 140 -6.47 -4.90 -23.23
N PRO A 141 -6.84 -3.69 -22.77
CA PRO A 141 -7.71 -3.50 -21.61
C PRO A 141 -9.03 -4.28 -21.73
N ALA A 142 -9.62 -4.66 -20.59
CA ALA A 142 -10.89 -5.37 -20.56
C ALA A 142 -12.01 -4.54 -21.20
N GLY A 143 -12.78 -5.15 -22.12
CA GLY A 143 -13.89 -4.50 -22.84
C GLY A 143 -13.51 -3.91 -24.21
N GLN A 144 -12.23 -3.91 -24.59
CA GLN A 144 -11.81 -3.48 -25.92
C GLN A 144 -11.82 -4.62 -26.96
N HIS A 145 -12.19 -4.29 -28.20
CA HIS A 145 -12.25 -5.24 -29.30
C HIS A 145 -10.86 -5.51 -29.92
N PRO A 146 -10.57 -6.76 -30.32
CA PRO A 146 -9.29 -7.16 -30.94
C PRO A 146 -9.22 -6.73 -32.42
N LEU A 147 -9.08 -5.42 -32.65
CA LEU A 147 -9.15 -4.82 -33.99
C LEU A 147 -8.04 -5.32 -34.94
N LYS A 148 -6.85 -5.68 -34.44
CA LYS A 148 -5.74 -6.18 -35.30
C LYS A 148 -6.04 -7.59 -35.80
N TRP A 149 -6.59 -8.45 -34.94
CA TRP A 149 -7.04 -9.78 -35.29
C TRP A 149 -8.25 -9.72 -36.22
N LEU A 150 -9.22 -8.83 -35.97
CA LEU A 150 -10.34 -8.62 -36.89
C LEU A 150 -9.86 -8.14 -38.27
N LYS A 151 -8.88 -7.23 -38.32
CA LYS A 151 -8.27 -6.80 -39.58
C LYS A 151 -7.56 -7.96 -40.30
N TRP A 152 -6.82 -8.78 -39.57
CA TRP A 152 -6.17 -9.97 -40.12
C TRP A 152 -7.20 -10.98 -40.66
N LEU A 153 -8.28 -11.23 -39.90
CA LEU A 153 -9.36 -12.14 -40.27
C LEU A 153 -10.05 -11.66 -41.56
N LYS A 154 -10.38 -10.37 -41.66
CA LYS A 154 -10.94 -9.76 -42.88
C LYS A 154 -10.03 -9.95 -44.10
N GLN A 155 -8.72 -9.97 -43.92
CA GLN A 155 -7.75 -10.12 -45.01
C GLN A 155 -7.53 -11.59 -45.43
N HIS A 156 -7.57 -12.54 -44.50
CA HIS A 156 -7.16 -13.94 -44.76
C HIS A 156 -8.35 -14.91 -44.80
N HIS A 157 -9.42 -14.62 -44.07
CA HIS A 157 -10.63 -15.45 -43.95
C HIS A 157 -11.90 -14.60 -43.87
N PRO A 158 -12.20 -13.79 -44.91
CA PRO A 158 -13.37 -12.89 -44.91
C PRO A 158 -14.70 -13.63 -44.67
N GLN A 159 -14.81 -14.90 -45.08
CA GLN A 159 -15.97 -15.75 -44.85
C GLN A 159 -16.28 -16.04 -43.37
N ASP A 160 -15.29 -15.92 -42.47
CA ASP A 160 -15.46 -16.21 -41.05
C ASP A 160 -15.89 -14.94 -40.25
N VAL A 161 -15.86 -13.75 -40.86
CA VAL A 161 -16.23 -12.48 -40.22
C VAL A 161 -17.70 -12.43 -39.78
N PRO A 162 -18.69 -12.86 -40.59
CA PRO A 162 -20.09 -12.88 -40.15
C PRO A 162 -20.32 -13.78 -38.93
N VAL A 163 -19.56 -14.88 -38.81
CA VAL A 163 -19.63 -15.77 -37.64
C VAL A 163 -19.22 -15.00 -36.39
N VAL A 164 -18.10 -14.27 -36.44
CA VAL A 164 -17.59 -13.47 -35.32
C VAL A 164 -18.55 -12.35 -34.92
N ASP A 165 -19.11 -11.64 -35.89
CA ASP A 165 -20.08 -10.55 -35.65
C ASP A 165 -21.34 -11.11 -34.97
N SER A 166 -21.80 -12.29 -35.39
CA SER A 166 -22.94 -12.96 -34.75
C SER A 166 -22.76 -13.19 -33.25
N TYR A 167 -21.52 -13.37 -32.74
CA TYR A 167 -21.26 -13.51 -31.31
C TYR A 167 -21.19 -12.17 -30.58
N HIS A 168 -20.76 -11.11 -31.24
CA HIS A 168 -20.69 -9.77 -30.66
C HIS A 168 -22.08 -9.16 -30.50
N ASP A 169 -23.01 -9.45 -31.41
CA ASP A 169 -24.34 -8.85 -31.41
C ASP A 169 -25.37 -9.62 -30.58
N ARG A 170 -25.01 -10.83 -30.11
CA ARG A 170 -25.88 -11.70 -29.31
C ARG A 170 -26.36 -11.03 -28.02
N LEU A 171 -27.64 -11.14 -27.80
CA LEU A 171 -28.34 -10.61 -26.64
C LEU A 171 -29.38 -11.65 -26.22
N ALA A 172 -29.33 -12.04 -24.95
CA ALA A 172 -30.22 -13.05 -24.40
C ALA A 172 -31.19 -12.42 -23.40
N ASP A 173 -32.42 -12.92 -23.32
CA ASP A 173 -33.36 -12.52 -22.27
C ASP A 173 -33.36 -13.50 -21.10
N SER A 174 -33.12 -14.78 -21.35
CA SER A 174 -33.00 -15.81 -20.33
C SER A 174 -32.03 -16.91 -20.77
N PRO A 175 -31.06 -17.32 -19.93
CA PRO A 175 -30.23 -18.49 -20.22
C PRO A 175 -31.02 -19.78 -20.41
N LEU A 176 -32.23 -19.87 -19.85
CA LEU A 176 -33.09 -21.05 -19.96
C LEU A 176 -33.84 -21.12 -21.31
N ALA A 177 -33.81 -20.04 -22.10
CA ALA A 177 -34.51 -19.93 -23.38
C ALA A 177 -33.55 -19.97 -24.59
N LEU A 178 -32.25 -20.23 -24.37
CA LEU A 178 -31.25 -20.24 -25.44
C LEU A 178 -31.02 -21.65 -25.98
N HIS A 179 -30.77 -21.74 -27.29
CA HIS A 179 -30.29 -22.97 -27.92
C HIS A 179 -28.76 -23.03 -27.82
N TYR A 180 -28.24 -24.06 -27.16
CA TYR A 180 -26.81 -24.26 -26.98
C TYR A 180 -26.26 -25.35 -27.90
N TRP A 181 -25.01 -25.20 -28.29
CA TRP A 181 -24.28 -26.11 -29.17
C TRP A 181 -22.89 -26.37 -28.63
N SER A 182 -22.40 -27.58 -28.84
CA SER A 182 -21.01 -27.96 -28.54
C SER A 182 -19.98 -27.29 -29.46
N GLN A 183 -20.42 -26.72 -30.60
CA GLN A 183 -19.68 -25.96 -31.63
C GLN A 183 -18.58 -26.69 -32.39
N VAL A 184 -17.93 -27.67 -31.77
CA VAL A 184 -16.80 -28.42 -32.31
C VAL A 184 -17.12 -29.92 -32.37
N PRO A 185 -16.47 -30.69 -33.25
CA PRO A 185 -16.81 -32.09 -33.46
C PRO A 185 -16.27 -33.02 -32.36
N TYR A 186 -16.98 -34.11 -32.14
CA TYR A 186 -16.61 -35.23 -31.28
C TYR A 186 -16.72 -36.51 -32.10
N ARG A 187 -15.82 -37.47 -31.90
CA ARG A 187 -16.00 -38.84 -32.40
C ARG A 187 -17.31 -39.39 -31.87
N PHE A 188 -17.97 -40.22 -32.66
CA PHE A 188 -19.22 -40.88 -32.29
C PHE A 188 -19.09 -42.39 -32.54
N GLY A 189 -18.51 -43.06 -31.54
CA GLY A 189 -18.15 -44.48 -31.56
C GLY A 189 -16.63 -44.67 -31.59
N ALA A 190 -16.10 -45.48 -30.66
CA ALA A 190 -14.67 -45.73 -30.61
C ALA A 190 -14.19 -46.43 -31.90
N GLY A 191 -13.17 -45.86 -32.56
CA GLY A 191 -12.57 -46.43 -33.76
C GLY A 191 -13.34 -46.20 -35.08
N THR A 192 -14.43 -45.43 -35.07
CA THR A 192 -15.19 -45.08 -36.29
C THR A 192 -14.68 -43.76 -36.90
N ASP A 193 -15.03 -43.52 -38.17
CA ASP A 193 -14.88 -42.24 -38.89
C ASP A 193 -16.10 -41.32 -38.76
N THR A 194 -17.06 -41.70 -37.92
CA THR A 194 -18.27 -40.92 -37.65
C THR A 194 -17.97 -39.89 -36.56
N ILE A 195 -18.38 -38.65 -36.80
CA ILE A 195 -18.32 -37.56 -35.83
C ILE A 195 -19.73 -37.05 -35.53
N CYS A 196 -19.86 -36.31 -34.44
CA CYS A 196 -21.09 -35.62 -34.09
C CYS A 196 -20.84 -34.23 -33.48
N ARG A 197 -21.90 -33.42 -33.45
CA ARG A 197 -22.05 -32.25 -32.59
C ARG A 197 -23.27 -32.45 -31.70
N TYR A 198 -23.16 -32.00 -30.45
CA TYR A 198 -24.28 -31.97 -29.53
C TYR A 198 -24.97 -30.61 -29.53
N SER A 199 -26.27 -30.61 -29.31
CA SER A 199 -27.06 -29.39 -29.05
C SER A 199 -28.08 -29.60 -27.92
N ALA A 200 -28.50 -28.50 -27.30
CA ALA A 200 -29.51 -28.48 -26.25
C ALA A 200 -30.55 -27.42 -26.62
N VAL A 201 -31.70 -27.90 -27.12
CA VAL A 201 -32.82 -27.09 -27.61
C VAL A 201 -33.74 -26.76 -26.44
N PRO A 202 -34.03 -25.49 -26.13
CA PRO A 202 -34.91 -25.12 -25.03
C PRO A 202 -36.35 -25.53 -25.35
N HIS A 203 -37.06 -26.07 -24.37
CA HIS A 203 -38.48 -26.34 -24.52
C HIS A 203 -39.27 -25.03 -24.64
N PRO A 204 -40.32 -24.94 -25.50
CA PRO A 204 -41.12 -23.72 -25.66
C PRO A 204 -41.76 -23.20 -24.37
N ASP A 205 -41.97 -24.07 -23.37
CA ASP A 205 -42.53 -23.69 -22.07
C ASP A 205 -41.54 -22.93 -21.18
N ASN A 206 -40.24 -22.90 -21.50
CA ASN A 206 -39.27 -22.12 -20.73
C ASN A 206 -39.60 -20.62 -20.85
N MET A 207 -39.43 -19.86 -19.76
CA MET A 207 -39.76 -18.44 -19.76
C MET A 207 -38.79 -17.68 -20.66
N ALA A 208 -39.31 -17.16 -21.77
CA ALA A 208 -38.56 -16.46 -22.82
C ALA A 208 -39.05 -15.04 -23.09
N ALA A 209 -39.81 -14.44 -22.16
CA ALA A 209 -40.35 -13.09 -22.34
C ALA A 209 -39.21 -12.06 -22.52
N PRO A 210 -39.27 -11.19 -23.55
CA PRO A 210 -38.28 -10.16 -23.76
C PRO A 210 -38.16 -9.22 -22.55
N ILE A 211 -36.94 -8.88 -22.15
CA ILE A 211 -36.69 -7.93 -21.07
C ILE A 211 -36.41 -6.57 -21.70
N ALA A 212 -37.20 -5.56 -21.33
CA ALA A 212 -37.03 -4.20 -21.81
C ALA A 212 -35.60 -3.69 -21.52
N PRO A 213 -34.94 -2.94 -22.44
CA PRO A 213 -33.56 -2.49 -22.26
C PRO A 213 -33.28 -1.79 -20.92
N GLU A 214 -34.21 -0.96 -20.45
CA GLU A 214 -34.16 -0.23 -19.18
C GLU A 214 -34.26 -1.16 -17.95
N ALA A 215 -34.87 -2.33 -18.09
CA ALA A 215 -35.00 -3.32 -17.03
C ALA A 215 -33.77 -4.27 -16.94
N ARG A 216 -32.82 -4.17 -17.89
CA ARG A 216 -31.61 -5.00 -17.91
C ARG A 216 -30.57 -4.47 -16.91
N GLY A 217 -30.68 -4.90 -15.66
CA GLY A 217 -29.66 -4.72 -14.63
C GLY A 217 -28.36 -5.51 -14.92
N PRO A 218 -27.26 -5.26 -14.19
CA PRO A 218 -25.99 -5.97 -14.42
C PRO A 218 -26.06 -7.49 -14.18
N HIS A 219 -27.13 -8.02 -13.57
CA HIS A 219 -27.34 -9.45 -13.26
C HIS A 219 -28.66 -10.00 -13.80
N TYR A 220 -29.25 -9.37 -14.81
CA TYR A 220 -30.61 -9.70 -15.24
C TYR A 220 -30.76 -11.14 -15.76
N LEU A 221 -29.71 -11.76 -16.31
CA LEU A 221 -29.76 -13.14 -16.80
C LEU A 221 -29.86 -14.15 -15.65
N ARG A 222 -29.15 -13.90 -14.55
CA ARG A 222 -29.36 -14.65 -13.30
C ARG A 222 -30.76 -14.41 -12.76
N GLN A 223 -31.25 -13.17 -12.80
CA GLN A 223 -32.59 -12.86 -12.33
C GLN A 223 -33.67 -13.58 -13.14
N ALA A 224 -33.53 -13.70 -14.46
CA ALA A 224 -34.45 -14.46 -15.31
C ALA A 224 -34.52 -15.94 -14.90
N MET A 225 -33.38 -16.56 -14.57
CA MET A 225 -33.35 -17.92 -14.02
C MET A 225 -34.03 -18.02 -12.65
N ILE A 226 -33.81 -17.03 -11.77
CA ILE A 226 -34.46 -16.96 -10.44
C ILE A 226 -35.98 -16.84 -10.60
N ASN A 227 -36.44 -15.99 -11.52
CA ASN A 227 -37.86 -15.77 -11.77
C ASN A 227 -38.57 -17.08 -12.15
N GLN A 228 -37.98 -17.91 -13.02
CA GLN A 228 -38.57 -19.20 -13.40
C GLN A 228 -38.39 -20.28 -12.31
N LEU A 229 -37.15 -20.55 -11.91
CA LEU A 229 -36.82 -21.74 -11.10
C LEU A 229 -37.12 -21.56 -9.60
N VAL A 230 -37.16 -20.32 -9.11
CA VAL A 230 -37.35 -20.01 -7.69
C VAL A 230 -38.70 -19.36 -7.45
N LEU A 231 -38.97 -18.20 -8.09
CA LEU A 231 -40.16 -17.40 -7.77
C LEU A 231 -41.43 -18.01 -8.34
N ALA A 232 -41.41 -18.42 -9.61
CA ALA A 232 -42.55 -19.10 -10.24
C ALA A 232 -42.63 -20.60 -9.87
N GLY A 233 -41.57 -21.16 -9.26
CA GLY A 233 -41.51 -22.57 -8.90
C GLY A 233 -41.64 -23.53 -10.09
N ARG A 234 -41.25 -23.10 -11.30
CA ARG A 234 -41.40 -23.87 -12.54
C ARG A 234 -40.08 -24.53 -12.93
N SER A 235 -40.14 -25.78 -13.39
CA SER A 235 -38.99 -26.43 -14.01
C SER A 235 -38.63 -25.78 -15.36
N ALA A 236 -37.42 -26.02 -15.82
CA ALA A 236 -37.01 -25.76 -17.20
C ALA A 236 -36.58 -27.08 -17.86
N SER A 237 -36.80 -27.22 -19.17
CA SER A 237 -36.39 -28.41 -19.91
C SER A 237 -35.69 -28.08 -21.22
N PHE A 238 -34.82 -29.00 -21.65
CA PHE A 238 -34.16 -28.95 -22.94
C PHE A 238 -34.17 -30.33 -23.58
N ASP A 239 -34.35 -30.37 -24.90
CA ASP A 239 -34.09 -31.56 -25.70
C ASP A 239 -32.60 -31.58 -26.05
N PHE A 240 -31.90 -32.63 -25.61
CA PHE A 240 -30.49 -32.84 -25.94
C PHE A 240 -30.39 -33.70 -27.18
N CYS A 241 -29.69 -33.17 -28.17
CA CYS A 241 -29.67 -33.72 -29.52
C CYS A 241 -28.26 -34.03 -29.99
N VAL A 242 -28.17 -34.97 -30.94
CA VAL A 242 -26.96 -35.35 -31.64
C VAL A 242 -27.16 -35.07 -33.13
N GLN A 243 -26.23 -34.32 -33.70
CA GLN A 243 -26.11 -34.11 -35.14
C GLN A 243 -24.91 -34.92 -35.64
N ARG A 244 -25.16 -35.97 -36.43
CA ARG A 244 -24.12 -36.90 -36.93
C ARG A 244 -23.57 -36.46 -38.29
N LEU A 245 -22.32 -36.83 -38.56
CA LEU A 245 -21.68 -36.74 -39.86
C LEU A 245 -20.78 -37.98 -40.04
N GLU A 246 -21.09 -38.79 -41.05
CA GLU A 246 -20.34 -40.00 -41.41
C GLU A 246 -19.22 -39.64 -42.41
N GLN A 247 -18.17 -40.49 -42.48
CA GLN A 247 -17.05 -40.29 -43.41
C GLN A 247 -16.36 -38.92 -43.27
N ALA A 248 -16.14 -38.49 -42.03
CA ALA A 248 -15.58 -37.18 -41.76
C ALA A 248 -14.14 -37.04 -42.25
N THR A 249 -13.87 -35.98 -43.03
CA THR A 249 -12.51 -35.65 -43.46
C THR A 249 -11.80 -34.71 -42.45
N PRO A 250 -10.45 -34.67 -42.44
CA PRO A 250 -9.71 -33.73 -41.61
C PRO A 250 -10.12 -32.26 -41.82
N GLU A 251 -10.47 -31.86 -43.05
CA GLU A 251 -10.87 -30.49 -43.37
C GLU A 251 -12.17 -30.09 -42.66
N ILE A 252 -13.12 -31.02 -42.52
CA ILE A 252 -14.38 -30.80 -41.80
C ILE A 252 -14.13 -30.78 -40.29
N ILE A 253 -13.26 -31.67 -39.80
CA ILE A 253 -12.93 -31.78 -38.38
C ILE A 253 -12.20 -30.53 -37.87
N ASP A 254 -11.26 -30.00 -38.65
CA ASP A 254 -10.38 -28.91 -38.24
C ASP A 254 -10.94 -27.51 -38.51
N ASN A 255 -12.10 -27.39 -39.17
CA ASN A 255 -12.76 -26.13 -39.46
C ASN A 255 -14.15 -26.00 -38.79
N PRO A 256 -14.21 -25.60 -37.50
CA PRO A 256 -15.45 -25.52 -36.75
C PRO A 256 -16.28 -24.24 -37.03
N THR A 257 -15.90 -23.40 -37.99
CA THR A 257 -16.69 -22.21 -38.38
C THR A 257 -17.80 -22.54 -39.38
N VAL A 258 -17.85 -23.78 -39.88
CA VAL A 258 -18.85 -24.26 -40.84
C VAL A 258 -19.98 -24.99 -40.13
N GLU A 259 -21.22 -24.60 -40.48
CA GLU A 259 -22.45 -25.22 -39.98
C GLU A 259 -22.77 -26.49 -40.77
N TRP A 260 -23.27 -27.52 -40.09
CA TRP A 260 -23.63 -28.79 -40.71
C TRP A 260 -25.11 -28.79 -41.08
N THR A 261 -25.45 -29.33 -42.24
CA THR A 261 -26.83 -29.44 -42.75
C THR A 261 -27.46 -30.81 -42.47
N THR A 262 -26.76 -31.70 -41.75
CA THR A 262 -27.25 -33.04 -41.45
C THR A 262 -28.36 -33.02 -40.39
N PRO A 263 -29.24 -34.03 -40.35
CA PRO A 263 -30.34 -34.09 -39.39
C PRO A 263 -29.87 -34.06 -37.93
N VAL A 264 -30.66 -33.39 -37.09
CA VAL A 264 -30.47 -33.32 -35.64
C VAL A 264 -31.46 -34.29 -34.99
N HIS A 265 -30.96 -35.26 -34.25
CA HIS A 265 -31.79 -36.27 -33.57
C HIS A 265 -31.82 -36.02 -32.07
N ARG A 266 -33.02 -35.92 -31.49
CA ARG A 266 -33.18 -35.91 -30.04
C ARG A 266 -32.79 -37.26 -29.46
N VAL A 267 -31.89 -37.26 -28.48
CA VAL A 267 -31.40 -38.48 -27.82
C VAL A 267 -31.64 -38.51 -26.32
N ALA A 268 -31.83 -37.33 -25.71
CA ALA A 268 -32.07 -37.21 -24.29
C ALA A 268 -32.91 -35.98 -23.95
N THR A 269 -33.47 -35.96 -22.75
CA THR A 269 -34.15 -34.79 -22.19
C THR A 269 -33.40 -34.33 -20.94
N ILE A 270 -33.15 -33.03 -20.84
CA ILE A 270 -32.61 -32.37 -19.65
C ILE A 270 -33.77 -31.73 -18.92
N THR A 271 -33.94 -32.04 -17.64
CA THR A 271 -34.92 -31.39 -16.77
C THR A 271 -34.22 -30.70 -15.62
N ILE A 272 -34.32 -29.39 -15.54
CA ILE A 272 -33.88 -28.56 -14.42
C ILE A 272 -35.10 -28.37 -13.51
N PRO A 273 -35.20 -29.06 -12.36
CA PRO A 273 -36.32 -28.88 -11.45
C PRO A 273 -36.31 -27.47 -10.86
N ALA A 274 -37.48 -27.01 -10.43
CA ALA A 274 -37.61 -25.84 -9.57
C ALA A 274 -36.71 -26.02 -8.34
N GLN A 275 -35.86 -25.04 -8.09
CA GLN A 275 -34.87 -25.11 -7.03
C GLN A 275 -34.33 -23.73 -6.68
N ASP A 276 -34.04 -23.52 -5.41
CA ASP A 276 -33.28 -22.37 -4.96
C ASP A 276 -31.78 -22.62 -5.10
N PHE A 277 -31.25 -22.21 -6.26
CA PHE A 277 -29.81 -22.21 -6.54
C PHE A 277 -29.11 -20.92 -6.08
N ASN A 278 -29.87 -19.92 -5.60
CA ASN A 278 -29.34 -18.59 -5.27
C ASN A 278 -28.72 -18.56 -3.86
N ARG A 279 -27.85 -19.54 -3.59
CA ARG A 279 -27.20 -19.75 -2.28
C ARG A 279 -25.69 -19.64 -2.41
N ALA A 280 -25.06 -18.98 -1.45
CA ALA A 280 -23.60 -18.79 -1.44
C ALA A 280 -22.81 -20.11 -1.47
N GLU A 281 -23.35 -21.18 -0.86
CA GLU A 281 -22.74 -22.50 -0.89
C GLU A 281 -22.75 -23.13 -2.29
N GLN A 282 -23.86 -22.98 -3.01
CA GLN A 282 -24.02 -23.45 -4.38
C GLN A 282 -23.11 -22.67 -5.34
N ASP A 283 -23.02 -21.34 -5.17
CA ASP A 283 -22.11 -20.51 -5.97
C ASP A 283 -20.65 -20.89 -5.72
N ARG A 284 -20.26 -21.15 -4.45
CA ARG A 284 -18.91 -21.62 -4.11
C ARG A 284 -18.61 -22.99 -4.72
N PHE A 285 -19.57 -23.91 -4.64
CA PHE A 285 -19.44 -25.24 -5.20
C PHE A 285 -19.28 -25.19 -6.73
N GLY A 286 -20.17 -24.49 -7.44
CA GLY A 286 -20.10 -24.31 -8.89
C GLY A 286 -18.83 -23.57 -9.35
N GLU A 287 -18.31 -22.65 -8.53
CA GLU A 287 -17.04 -21.98 -8.82
C GLU A 287 -15.83 -22.93 -8.71
N LEU A 288 -15.91 -23.97 -7.87
CA LEU A 288 -14.87 -24.99 -7.71
C LEU A 288 -14.97 -26.13 -8.73
N LEU A 289 -16.13 -26.32 -9.39
CA LEU A 289 -16.25 -27.36 -10.43
C LEU A 289 -15.31 -27.08 -11.62
N SER A 290 -14.66 -28.15 -12.08
CA SER A 290 -13.93 -28.17 -13.35
C SER A 290 -14.82 -28.84 -14.39
N TYR A 291 -14.92 -28.21 -15.55
CA TYR A 291 -15.61 -28.76 -16.69
C TYR A 291 -14.60 -28.84 -17.83
N THR A 292 -14.59 -29.89 -18.64
CA THR A 292 -13.71 -29.99 -19.82
C THR A 292 -14.31 -30.95 -20.84
N PRO A 293 -14.30 -30.63 -22.16
CA PRO A 293 -14.87 -31.53 -23.16
C PRO A 293 -14.15 -32.89 -23.21
N TRP A 294 -12.92 -32.97 -22.69
CA TRP A 294 -12.13 -34.20 -22.64
C TRP A 294 -12.51 -35.15 -21.50
N HIS A 295 -13.37 -34.70 -20.56
CA HIS A 295 -13.92 -35.57 -19.53
C HIS A 295 -15.14 -36.32 -20.10
N ALA A 296 -14.88 -37.20 -21.06
CA ALA A 296 -15.88 -37.95 -21.79
C ALA A 296 -15.49 -39.43 -21.93
N LEU A 297 -16.45 -40.25 -22.34
CA LEU A 297 -16.22 -41.65 -22.73
C LEU A 297 -15.46 -41.69 -24.08
N PRO A 298 -14.68 -42.74 -24.38
CA PRO A 298 -13.93 -42.86 -25.63
C PRO A 298 -14.81 -42.76 -26.90
N ASP A 299 -16.06 -43.21 -26.81
CA ASP A 299 -17.04 -43.09 -27.89
C ASP A 299 -17.44 -41.65 -28.22
N HIS A 300 -17.12 -40.70 -27.34
CA HIS A 300 -17.47 -39.28 -27.42
C HIS A 300 -16.18 -38.42 -27.39
N GLU A 301 -15.09 -38.91 -27.98
CA GLU A 301 -13.78 -38.26 -27.97
C GLU A 301 -13.78 -36.92 -28.71
N PRO A 302 -13.40 -35.78 -28.09
CA PRO A 302 -13.26 -34.53 -28.82
C PRO A 302 -12.21 -34.65 -29.93
N VAL A 303 -12.55 -34.29 -31.17
CA VAL A 303 -11.65 -34.36 -32.33
C VAL A 303 -11.35 -32.97 -32.90
N GLY A 304 -10.21 -32.85 -33.58
CA GLY A 304 -9.78 -31.62 -34.25
C GLY A 304 -8.91 -30.68 -33.41
N GLN A 305 -8.18 -29.81 -34.11
CA GLN A 305 -7.13 -28.96 -33.57
C GLN A 305 -7.60 -28.00 -32.45
N ILE A 306 -8.84 -27.50 -32.52
CA ILE A 306 -9.40 -26.63 -31.48
C ILE A 306 -9.67 -27.42 -30.20
N ASN A 307 -10.19 -28.65 -30.31
CA ASN A 307 -10.39 -29.51 -29.15
C ASN A 307 -9.07 -29.86 -28.49
N GLU A 308 -8.02 -30.13 -29.26
CA GLU A 308 -6.67 -30.35 -28.73
C GLU A 308 -6.14 -29.16 -27.91
N ILE A 309 -6.35 -27.91 -28.37
CA ILE A 309 -6.05 -26.72 -27.56
C ILE A 309 -6.88 -26.71 -26.26
N ARG A 310 -8.19 -26.97 -26.37
CA ARG A 310 -9.10 -26.97 -25.21
C ARG A 310 -8.66 -27.99 -24.16
N ARG A 311 -8.05 -29.11 -24.55
CA ARG A 311 -7.47 -30.08 -23.61
C ARG A 311 -6.50 -29.42 -22.64
N SER A 312 -5.53 -28.68 -23.19
CA SER A 312 -4.48 -28.03 -22.40
C SER A 312 -4.99 -26.81 -21.65
N VAL A 313 -5.75 -25.94 -22.32
CA VAL A 313 -6.24 -24.67 -21.77
C VAL A 313 -7.18 -24.90 -20.58
N TYR A 314 -8.11 -25.86 -20.67
CA TYR A 314 -9.03 -26.16 -19.57
C TYR A 314 -8.29 -26.79 -18.39
N ALA A 315 -7.34 -27.70 -18.65
CA ALA A 315 -6.52 -28.32 -17.61
C ALA A 315 -5.65 -27.29 -16.88
N LEU A 316 -5.03 -26.35 -17.61
CA LEU A 316 -4.22 -25.27 -17.04
C LEU A 316 -5.09 -24.29 -16.24
N SER A 317 -6.20 -23.83 -16.80
CA SER A 317 -7.15 -22.92 -16.13
C SER A 317 -7.68 -23.53 -14.84
N SER A 318 -8.05 -24.82 -14.85
CA SER A 318 -8.44 -25.53 -13.63
C SER A 318 -7.31 -25.57 -12.60
N ARG A 319 -6.11 -26.03 -12.98
CA ARG A 319 -4.96 -26.12 -12.07
C ARG A 319 -4.62 -24.78 -11.43
N VAL A 320 -4.56 -23.71 -12.23
CA VAL A 320 -4.26 -22.35 -11.75
C VAL A 320 -5.35 -21.88 -10.77
N ARG A 321 -6.63 -21.95 -11.13
CA ARG A 321 -7.71 -21.50 -10.22
C ARG A 321 -7.73 -22.24 -8.89
N HIS A 322 -7.49 -23.54 -8.90
CA HIS A 322 -7.47 -24.37 -7.70
C HIS A 322 -6.24 -24.07 -6.83
N LEU A 323 -5.07 -23.93 -7.45
CA LEU A 323 -3.84 -23.51 -6.77
C LEU A 323 -4.04 -22.18 -6.03
N PHE A 324 -4.57 -21.17 -6.71
CA PHE A 324 -4.82 -19.84 -6.14
C PHE A 324 -6.00 -19.79 -5.16
N ARG A 325 -6.78 -20.87 -5.04
CA ARG A 325 -7.82 -21.07 -4.02
C ARG A 325 -7.40 -22.03 -2.90
N LEU A 326 -6.15 -22.54 -2.94
CA LEU A 326 -5.63 -23.54 -2.01
C LEU A 326 -6.52 -24.81 -1.94
N THR A 327 -7.09 -25.18 -3.08
CA THR A 327 -7.90 -26.38 -3.24
C THR A 327 -7.31 -27.29 -4.31
N SER A 328 -7.79 -28.53 -4.37
CA SER A 328 -7.48 -29.47 -5.46
C SER A 328 -8.71 -29.60 -6.35
N PRO A 329 -8.56 -29.72 -7.68
CA PRO A 329 -9.66 -30.17 -8.53
C PRO A 329 -10.13 -31.54 -8.03
N ARG A 330 -11.44 -31.71 -7.87
CA ARG A 330 -12.08 -32.98 -7.51
C ARG A 330 -13.36 -33.11 -8.30
N GLU A 331 -13.60 -34.30 -8.85
CA GLU A 331 -14.90 -34.61 -9.46
C GLU A 331 -15.97 -34.75 -8.36
N PRO A 332 -17.17 -34.20 -8.59
CA PRO A 332 -18.28 -34.34 -7.66
C PRO A 332 -18.84 -35.78 -7.69
N THR A 333 -19.20 -36.30 -6.53
CA THR A 333 -19.93 -37.58 -6.39
C THR A 333 -21.41 -37.36 -6.06
N SER A 334 -21.84 -36.11 -5.95
CA SER A 334 -23.21 -35.73 -5.59
C SER A 334 -23.57 -34.39 -6.27
N PRO A 335 -24.83 -34.20 -6.68
CA PRO A 335 -25.30 -32.91 -7.18
C PRO A 335 -25.49 -31.88 -6.07
N PHE A 336 -25.29 -32.26 -4.80
CA PHE A 336 -25.40 -31.37 -3.65
C PHE A 336 -24.02 -30.85 -3.20
N PRO A 337 -23.90 -29.58 -2.78
CA PRO A 337 -22.69 -29.05 -2.20
C PRO A 337 -22.25 -29.89 -0.98
N PRO A 338 -20.95 -30.21 -0.84
CA PRO A 338 -20.46 -30.92 0.33
C PRO A 338 -20.61 -30.07 1.59
N ARG A 339 -21.05 -30.67 2.69
CA ARG A 339 -21.07 -30.00 4.01
C ARG A 339 -19.64 -29.54 4.37
N PRO A 340 -19.45 -28.30 4.84
CA PRO A 340 -18.12 -27.80 5.18
C PRO A 340 -17.52 -28.63 6.31
N LYS A 341 -16.39 -29.31 6.05
CA LYS A 341 -15.60 -29.98 7.10
C LYS A 341 -14.65 -28.98 7.76
N PRO A 342 -14.40 -29.08 9.08
CA PRO A 342 -13.33 -28.34 9.74
C PRO A 342 -11.96 -28.69 9.13
N ARG A 343 -11.12 -27.69 8.89
CA ARG A 343 -9.92 -27.76 8.05
C ARG A 343 -8.78 -28.57 8.71
N GLY A 344 -8.41 -29.71 8.12
CA GLY A 344 -7.13 -30.39 8.32
C GLY A 344 -6.17 -30.12 7.13
N ARG A 345 -4.94 -29.68 7.43
CA ARG A 345 -3.86 -29.37 6.45
C ARG A 345 -3.19 -30.64 5.91
N ARG A 346 -2.98 -30.72 4.57
CA ARG A 346 -1.99 -31.51 3.76
C ARG A 346 -2.67 -32.05 2.49
N ARG A 347 -2.12 -32.10 1.26
CA ARG A 347 -0.80 -32.01 0.62
C ARG A 347 -1.04 -31.65 -0.86
N LEU A 348 -0.16 -30.89 -1.53
CA LEU A 348 -0.07 -30.86 -3.00
C LEU A 348 1.28 -30.26 -3.43
N ALA A 349 2.22 -31.12 -3.82
CA ALA A 349 3.53 -30.73 -4.35
C ALA A 349 3.92 -31.75 -5.42
N LEU A 350 4.19 -31.28 -6.65
CA LEU A 350 5.24 -31.76 -7.58
C LEU A 350 5.01 -31.23 -9.02
N GLY A 351 3.78 -31.16 -9.54
CA GLY A 351 3.50 -30.57 -10.86
C GLY A 351 3.53 -29.03 -10.92
N GLY A 352 3.54 -28.37 -9.74
CA GLY A 352 3.64 -26.93 -9.61
C GLY A 352 5.05 -26.38 -9.78
N ALA A 353 6.10 -27.21 -9.71
CA ALA A 353 7.47 -26.73 -9.56
C ALA A 353 7.98 -25.86 -10.73
N ALA A 354 7.75 -26.25 -11.99
CA ALA A 354 8.29 -25.50 -13.14
C ALA A 354 7.54 -24.17 -13.41
N ALA A 355 6.21 -24.17 -13.29
CA ALA A 355 5.41 -22.94 -13.34
C ALA A 355 5.64 -22.07 -12.09
N ALA A 356 5.89 -22.68 -10.93
CA ALA A 356 6.32 -21.99 -9.73
C ALA A 356 7.73 -21.42 -9.88
N VAL A 357 8.65 -22.01 -10.65
CA VAL A 357 9.98 -21.44 -10.89
C VAL A 357 9.91 -20.21 -11.80
N ILE A 358 9.11 -20.24 -12.88
CA ILE A 358 8.93 -19.06 -13.74
C ILE A 358 8.14 -17.97 -13.00
N LEU A 359 7.07 -18.34 -12.30
CA LEU A 359 6.32 -17.43 -11.44
C LEU A 359 7.20 -16.94 -10.29
N ALA A 360 8.07 -17.75 -9.69
CA ALA A 360 9.00 -17.34 -8.64
C ALA A 360 10.16 -16.49 -9.18
N ALA A 361 10.56 -16.64 -10.44
CA ALA A 361 11.53 -15.76 -11.08
C ALA A 361 10.93 -14.39 -11.39
N ALA A 362 9.70 -14.34 -11.91
CA ALA A 362 8.96 -13.10 -12.16
C ALA A 362 8.50 -12.43 -10.85
N VAL A 363 8.00 -13.19 -9.90
CA VAL A 363 7.71 -12.73 -8.53
C VAL A 363 8.99 -12.35 -7.84
N GLY A 364 10.12 -13.06 -8.03
CA GLY A 364 11.40 -12.72 -7.43
C GLY A 364 11.99 -11.41 -7.94
N THR A 365 11.91 -11.16 -9.25
CA THR A 365 12.33 -9.88 -9.86
C THR A 365 11.39 -8.74 -9.48
N LEU A 366 10.07 -8.96 -9.50
CA LEU A 366 9.10 -7.94 -9.07
C LEU A 366 9.18 -7.69 -7.57
N TRP A 367 9.43 -8.72 -6.76
CA TRP A 367 9.62 -8.65 -5.31
C TRP A 367 10.86 -7.84 -4.96
N TRP A 368 12.00 -8.03 -5.63
CA TRP A 368 13.18 -7.21 -5.37
C TRP A 368 12.93 -5.72 -5.65
N LYS A 369 12.18 -5.41 -6.72
CA LYS A 369 11.82 -4.02 -7.08
C LYS A 369 10.73 -3.38 -6.22
N THR A 370 9.97 -4.17 -5.45
CA THR A 370 8.80 -3.69 -4.68
C THR A 370 8.86 -4.02 -3.20
N ARG A 371 9.90 -4.74 -2.75
CA ARG A 371 10.18 -5.01 -1.35
C ARG A 371 10.85 -3.77 -0.74
N ILE A 372 10.36 -3.38 0.42
CA ILE A 372 11.02 -2.37 1.24
C ILE A 372 11.92 -3.08 2.22
N PRO A 373 13.25 -2.91 2.14
CA PRO A 373 14.17 -3.53 3.06
C PRO A 373 14.06 -2.81 4.41
N LEU A 374 13.63 -3.56 5.43
CA LEU A 374 13.39 -3.07 6.78
C LEU A 374 14.10 -3.97 7.79
N PRO A 375 14.71 -3.42 8.85
CA PRO A 375 15.34 -4.24 9.88
C PRO A 375 14.32 -5.09 10.61
N ASP A 376 14.78 -6.23 11.12
CA ASP A 376 14.05 -7.05 12.08
C ASP A 376 14.78 -6.90 13.42
N TYR A 377 14.02 -6.66 14.49
CA TYR A 377 14.57 -6.43 15.81
C TYR A 377 14.21 -7.58 16.74
N PRO A 378 15.11 -7.97 17.66
CA PRO A 378 14.78 -8.92 18.71
C PRO A 378 13.59 -8.43 19.55
N ALA A 379 12.83 -9.37 20.12
CA ALA A 379 11.78 -9.03 21.06
C ALA A 379 12.38 -8.43 22.35
N VAL A 380 11.79 -7.34 22.82
CA VAL A 380 12.12 -6.68 24.08
C VAL A 380 11.31 -7.31 25.22
N GLU A 381 11.92 -7.52 26.39
CA GLU A 381 11.25 -8.08 27.58
C GLU A 381 10.75 -6.98 28.53
N ARG A 382 11.40 -5.81 28.53
CA ARG A 382 11.08 -4.67 29.38
C ARG A 382 11.19 -3.37 28.60
N GLN A 383 10.22 -2.48 28.77
CA GLN A 383 10.25 -1.11 28.27
C GLN A 383 10.25 -0.15 29.46
N VAL A 384 11.07 0.90 29.38
CA VAL A 384 11.22 1.91 30.43
C VAL A 384 11.15 3.29 29.79
N TRP A 385 10.08 4.02 30.07
CA TRP A 385 10.05 5.47 29.85
C TRP A 385 10.98 6.15 30.85
N LEU A 386 11.96 6.90 30.37
CA LEU A 386 12.85 7.63 31.25
C LEU A 386 12.09 8.77 31.94
N ASP A 387 12.43 9.02 33.21
CA ASP A 387 11.87 10.15 33.95
C ASP A 387 12.44 11.46 33.41
N GLN A 388 11.58 12.26 32.80
CA GLN A 388 11.91 13.53 32.16
C GLN A 388 10.95 14.64 32.60
N ASN A 389 10.35 14.52 33.80
CA ASN A 389 9.47 15.51 34.41
C ASN A 389 8.12 15.70 33.68
N TRP A 390 7.64 14.65 33.00
CA TRP A 390 6.29 14.60 32.40
C TRP A 390 5.44 13.50 33.03
N PRO A 391 4.18 13.80 33.43
CA PRO A 391 3.23 12.75 33.78
C PRO A 391 2.78 11.98 32.53
N ALA A 392 2.39 10.72 32.69
CA ALA A 392 2.01 9.84 31.58
C ALA A 392 0.91 10.43 30.66
N GLY A 393 -0.07 11.15 31.22
CA GLY A 393 -1.12 11.78 30.43
C GLY A 393 -0.64 12.92 29.52
N ALA A 394 0.32 13.73 29.98
CA ALA A 394 0.88 14.80 29.17
C ALA A 394 1.75 14.24 28.02
N ARG A 395 2.49 13.17 28.31
CA ARG A 395 3.24 12.39 27.32
C ARG A 395 2.31 11.85 26.23
N GLU A 396 1.24 11.14 26.59
CA GLU A 396 0.30 10.56 25.63
C GLU A 396 -0.37 11.64 24.76
N TRP A 397 -0.74 12.78 25.35
CA TRP A 397 -1.26 13.91 24.60
C TRP A 397 -0.23 14.47 23.60
N TYR A 398 1.01 14.71 24.02
CA TYR A 398 2.07 15.21 23.15
C TYR A 398 2.35 14.28 21.96
N HIS A 399 2.35 12.97 22.21
CA HIS A 399 2.61 11.96 21.17
C HIS A 399 1.55 11.95 20.06
N HIS A 400 0.31 12.33 20.37
CA HIS A 400 -0.85 12.12 19.50
C HIS A 400 -1.67 13.38 19.18
N ALA A 401 -1.37 14.54 19.77
CA ALA A 401 -2.09 15.77 19.47
C ALA A 401 -1.82 16.24 18.03
N SER A 402 -2.89 16.40 17.25
CA SER A 402 -2.80 16.78 15.84
C SER A 402 -2.32 18.23 15.69
N GLN A 403 -1.36 18.41 14.79
CA GLN A 403 -0.79 19.71 14.45
C GLN A 403 -1.39 20.29 13.15
N GLY A 404 -2.33 19.56 12.55
CA GLY A 404 -2.97 19.94 11.28
C GLY A 404 -2.42 19.22 10.04
N GLY A 405 -1.35 18.43 10.19
CA GLY A 405 -0.68 17.72 9.10
C GLY A 405 -1.56 16.67 8.40
N GLN A 406 -1.30 16.47 7.10
CA GLN A 406 -1.93 15.45 6.26
C GLN A 406 -0.85 14.57 5.61
N PHE A 407 -0.66 13.38 6.17
CA PHE A 407 0.42 12.46 5.89
C PHE A 407 -0.03 11.30 4.97
N PRO A 408 0.81 10.83 4.03
CA PRO A 408 2.07 11.44 3.61
C PRO A 408 1.86 12.83 2.99
N PRO A 409 2.74 13.81 3.29
CA PRO A 409 2.70 15.12 2.64
C PRO A 409 2.75 14.94 1.12
N MET A 410 2.12 15.84 0.39
CA MET A 410 1.95 15.81 -1.06
C MET A 410 1.06 14.68 -1.62
N ILE A 411 0.98 13.50 -1.00
CA ILE A 411 0.09 12.39 -1.44
C ILE A 411 -1.30 12.52 -0.81
N ALA A 412 -1.35 12.87 0.48
CA ALA A 412 -2.55 13.15 1.26
C ALA A 412 -3.51 11.93 1.36
N VAL A 413 -3.20 10.98 2.26
CA VAL A 413 -3.99 9.76 2.48
C VAL A 413 -4.88 9.89 3.72
N PRO A 414 -6.21 9.72 3.63
CA PRO A 414 -7.08 9.76 4.80
C PRO A 414 -6.76 8.66 5.82
N TYR A 415 -7.00 8.91 7.10
CA TYR A 415 -6.81 7.94 8.18
C TYR A 415 -7.52 6.60 7.89
N GLU A 416 -8.77 6.67 7.41
CA GLU A 416 -9.59 5.51 7.09
C GLU A 416 -8.99 4.66 5.98
N TRP A 417 -8.25 5.27 5.05
CA TRP A 417 -7.51 4.54 4.02
C TRP A 417 -6.28 3.87 4.62
N PHE A 418 -5.48 4.61 5.40
CA PHE A 418 -4.25 4.10 6.01
C PHE A 418 -4.48 2.80 6.79
N ILE A 419 -5.54 2.75 7.59
CA ILE A 419 -5.91 1.55 8.36
C ILE A 419 -6.56 0.44 7.53
N ALA A 420 -7.14 0.77 6.37
CA ALA A 420 -7.74 -0.20 5.45
C ALA A 420 -6.73 -0.81 4.46
N LEU A 421 -5.60 -0.15 4.23
CA LEU A 421 -4.53 -0.58 3.34
C LEU A 421 -3.76 -1.78 3.89
N GLU A 422 -3.18 -2.56 2.99
CA GLU A 422 -2.36 -3.73 3.32
C GLU A 422 -0.88 -3.44 3.05
N GLN A 423 0.03 -4.04 3.80
CA GLN A 423 1.48 -3.91 3.59
C GLN A 423 1.88 -4.25 2.15
N PRO A 424 2.79 -3.53 1.49
CA PRO A 424 3.17 -3.70 0.08
C PRO A 424 3.99 -4.97 -0.17
N THR A 425 3.39 -6.13 0.10
CA THR A 425 3.98 -7.45 -0.10
C THR A 425 3.22 -8.17 -1.21
N LEU A 426 3.98 -8.84 -2.09
CA LEU A 426 3.40 -9.75 -3.06
C LEU A 426 2.87 -10.97 -2.31
N SER A 427 1.55 -11.05 -2.12
CA SER A 427 0.89 -12.14 -1.41
C SER A 427 -0.15 -12.80 -2.28
N LEU A 428 -0.23 -14.13 -2.18
CA LEU A 428 -1.31 -14.93 -2.78
C LEU A 428 -2.65 -14.74 -2.03
N GLY A 429 -2.65 -14.11 -0.85
CA GLY A 429 -3.79 -13.86 0.03
C GLY A 429 -3.87 -12.42 0.53
N ALA A 430 -4.63 -12.17 1.61
CA ALA A 430 -4.56 -10.87 2.28
C ALA A 430 -3.16 -10.72 2.91
N ALA A 431 -2.52 -9.58 2.69
CA ALA A 431 -1.34 -9.21 3.48
C ALA A 431 -1.80 -8.58 4.81
N ALA A 432 -0.89 -8.51 5.78
CA ALA A 432 -1.15 -7.83 7.03
C ALA A 432 -1.46 -6.33 6.81
N PRO A 433 -2.19 -5.67 7.72
CA PRO A 433 -2.51 -4.25 7.61
C PRO A 433 -1.25 -3.39 7.53
N LEU A 434 -1.31 -2.31 6.74
CA LEU A 434 -0.24 -1.32 6.67
C LEU A 434 -0.03 -0.63 8.03
N ALA A 435 -1.12 -0.38 8.75
CA ALA A 435 -1.13 0.22 10.09
C ALA A 435 -0.76 -0.76 11.22
N ASP A 436 -0.29 -1.96 10.91
CA ASP A 436 0.18 -2.92 11.92
C ASP A 436 1.36 -2.32 12.70
N GLN A 437 1.27 -2.25 14.03
CA GLN A 437 2.29 -1.58 14.84
C GLN A 437 3.65 -2.29 14.78
N HIS A 438 3.69 -3.62 14.63
CA HIS A 438 4.97 -4.32 14.46
C HIS A 438 5.60 -4.00 13.10
N TYR A 439 4.80 -3.81 12.06
CA TYR A 439 5.31 -3.32 10.77
C TYR A 439 5.81 -1.89 10.86
N LEU A 440 5.04 -0.98 11.47
CA LEU A 440 5.44 0.43 11.67
C LEU A 440 6.66 0.56 12.58
N ASP A 441 6.81 -0.33 13.56
CA ASP A 441 7.98 -0.43 14.44
C ASP A 441 9.28 -0.59 13.66
N ARG A 442 9.25 -1.32 12.55
CA ARG A 442 10.43 -1.55 11.72
C ARG A 442 10.92 -0.31 10.95
N PHE A 443 10.06 0.69 10.79
CA PHE A 443 10.43 2.01 10.28
C PHE A 443 10.94 2.92 11.41
N GLY A 444 11.06 2.43 12.64
CA GLY A 444 11.59 3.17 13.78
C GLY A 444 10.54 3.74 14.72
N PHE A 445 9.26 3.74 14.36
CA PHE A 445 8.19 4.26 15.23
C PHE A 445 8.02 3.42 16.49
N ILE A 446 7.62 4.04 17.60
CA ILE A 446 7.44 3.35 18.87
C ILE A 446 5.98 2.88 18.98
N PRO A 447 5.72 1.57 19.14
CA PRO A 447 4.38 1.04 19.38
C PRO A 447 3.71 1.73 20.58
N SER A 448 2.42 2.01 20.48
CA SER A 448 1.65 2.64 21.57
C SER A 448 1.48 1.64 22.72
N THR A 449 2.02 1.97 23.89
CA THR A 449 1.90 1.18 25.12
C THR A 449 0.79 1.76 25.98
N THR A 450 -0.12 0.93 26.49
CA THR A 450 -1.20 1.34 27.41
C THR A 450 -0.63 1.96 28.70
N GLU A 451 -0.53 3.28 28.76
CA GLU A 451 -0.60 4.05 30.00
C GLU A 451 -1.76 5.02 29.78
N GLY A 452 -2.85 4.89 30.54
CA GLY A 452 -4.17 5.31 30.08
C GLY A 452 -4.42 6.83 30.06
N GLY A 453 -5.18 7.28 29.06
CA GLY A 453 -6.42 8.02 29.26
C GLY A 453 -6.43 9.49 28.86
N ALA A 454 -5.37 10.04 28.28
CA ALA A 454 -5.30 11.46 27.92
C ALA A 454 -5.62 11.76 26.45
N TYR A 455 -5.41 10.80 25.53
CA TYR A 455 -5.78 10.98 24.12
C TYR A 455 -6.93 10.05 23.71
N ASP A 456 -8.11 10.62 23.45
CA ASP A 456 -9.24 9.86 22.94
C ASP A 456 -9.08 9.64 21.43
N TRP A 457 -8.26 8.66 21.04
CA TRP A 457 -8.16 8.18 19.66
C TRP A 457 -9.54 7.81 19.06
N ARG A 458 -10.57 7.63 19.90
CA ARG A 458 -11.97 7.42 19.49
C ARG A 458 -12.61 8.64 18.83
N SER A 459 -11.98 9.83 18.89
CA SER A 459 -12.41 10.99 18.09
C SER A 459 -12.31 10.73 16.59
N CYS A 460 -11.44 9.81 16.19
CA CYS A 460 -11.29 9.37 14.82
C CYS A 460 -12.23 8.19 14.54
N ARG A 461 -12.96 8.26 13.43
CA ARG A 461 -13.97 7.23 13.12
C ARG A 461 -13.31 6.00 12.52
N GLU A 462 -13.65 4.84 13.06
CA GLU A 462 -13.33 3.57 12.41
C GLU A 462 -14.10 3.45 11.08
N PRO A 463 -13.56 2.70 10.10
CA PRO A 463 -14.28 2.36 8.88
C PRO A 463 -15.54 1.57 9.24
N GLU A 464 -16.61 1.75 8.46
CA GLU A 464 -17.97 1.35 8.86
C GLU A 464 -18.16 -0.16 9.14
N ALA A 465 -17.21 -1.01 8.71
CA ALA A 465 -17.23 -2.47 8.92
C ALA A 465 -16.03 -3.05 9.70
N ALA A 466 -15.30 -2.23 10.47
CA ALA A 466 -14.18 -2.72 11.31
C ALA A 466 -14.58 -3.80 12.35
N LYS A 467 -15.89 -3.94 12.63
CA LYS A 467 -16.44 -4.94 13.57
C LYS A 467 -16.37 -6.41 13.12
N GLY A 468 -15.87 -6.74 11.92
CA GLY A 468 -16.08 -8.07 11.33
C GLY A 468 -14.89 -8.80 10.72
N TYR A 469 -13.67 -8.23 10.68
CA TYR A 469 -12.51 -8.93 10.10
C TYR A 469 -11.32 -8.92 11.07
N ASP A 470 -11.24 -9.99 11.85
CA ASP A 470 -10.21 -10.27 12.82
C ASP A 470 -8.86 -10.54 12.13
N SER A 471 -7.91 -9.60 12.26
CA SER A 471 -6.50 -9.84 11.95
C SER A 471 -5.79 -10.66 13.04
N GLY A 472 -6.52 -11.16 14.05
CA GLY A 472 -6.01 -12.12 15.01
C GLY A 472 -5.65 -11.51 16.37
N THR A 473 -6.18 -12.15 17.42
CA THR A 473 -5.76 -12.18 18.84
C THR A 473 -5.75 -10.90 19.68
N ALA A 474 -5.69 -9.69 19.12
CA ALA A 474 -5.74 -8.46 19.93
C ALA A 474 -7.19 -7.99 20.19
N SER A 475 -7.47 -7.45 21.39
CA SER A 475 -8.73 -6.74 21.68
C SER A 475 -8.99 -5.62 20.65
N PRO A 476 -10.23 -5.37 20.19
CA PRO A 476 -10.58 -4.23 19.32
C PRO A 476 -10.00 -2.89 19.81
N SER A 477 -9.90 -2.68 21.13
CA SER A 477 -9.30 -1.47 21.74
C SER A 477 -7.78 -1.31 21.56
N ARG A 478 -7.08 -2.32 21.03
CA ARG A 478 -5.63 -2.31 20.75
C ARG A 478 -5.29 -2.34 19.25
N ARG A 479 -6.24 -2.71 18.37
CA ARG A 479 -5.99 -2.97 16.93
C ARG A 479 -5.70 -1.73 16.09
N HIS A 480 -6.09 -0.55 16.56
CA HIS A 480 -6.08 0.70 15.78
C HIS A 480 -5.41 1.87 16.49
N ARG A 481 -4.60 1.59 17.51
CA ARG A 481 -3.81 2.65 18.13
C ARG A 481 -2.69 3.04 17.18
N LEU A 482 -2.65 4.31 16.87
CA LEU A 482 -1.54 4.92 16.15
C LEU A 482 -0.28 4.84 17.01
N PRO A 483 0.91 4.54 16.43
CA PRO A 483 2.15 4.56 17.19
C PRO A 483 2.54 6.00 17.58
N VAL A 484 3.48 6.14 18.50
CA VAL A 484 4.03 7.45 18.91
C VAL A 484 4.45 8.23 17.67
N GLY A 485 4.04 9.49 17.58
CA GLY A 485 4.33 10.34 16.43
C GLY A 485 3.21 10.42 15.38
N PHE A 486 2.09 9.73 15.57
CA PHE A 486 0.94 9.81 14.68
C PHE A 486 -0.28 10.40 15.38
N ALA A 487 -0.99 11.26 14.67
CA ALA A 487 -2.25 11.84 15.09
C ALA A 487 -3.32 11.66 14.03
N CYS A 488 -4.57 11.67 14.45
CA CYS A 488 -5.71 11.81 13.55
C CYS A 488 -6.63 12.93 14.03
N THR A 489 -7.46 13.46 13.13
CA THR A 489 -8.35 14.58 13.45
C THR A 489 -9.81 14.14 13.53
N ASP A 490 -10.62 14.89 14.29
CA ASP A 490 -12.07 14.71 14.23
C ASP A 490 -12.58 15.23 12.86
N PRO A 491 -13.21 14.37 12.04
CA PRO A 491 -13.66 14.73 10.70
C PRO A 491 -14.79 15.77 10.67
N ARG A 492 -15.37 16.13 11.84
CA ARG A 492 -16.40 17.18 11.97
C ARG A 492 -15.81 18.57 12.11
N THR A 493 -14.63 18.69 12.73
CA THR A 493 -14.02 19.99 13.07
C THR A 493 -12.77 20.26 12.25
N ALA A 494 -12.01 19.22 11.88
CA ALA A 494 -10.80 19.32 11.08
C ALA A 494 -10.70 18.15 10.10
N PRO A 495 -11.59 18.05 9.08
CA PRO A 495 -11.56 16.95 8.13
C PRO A 495 -10.28 16.94 7.29
N MET A 496 -9.97 15.76 6.75
CA MET A 496 -9.02 15.64 5.64
C MET A 496 -9.53 16.45 4.45
N VAL A 497 -8.67 17.24 3.81
CA VAL A 497 -9.03 18.03 2.62
C VAL A 497 -8.20 17.66 1.40
N LEU A 498 -8.77 17.85 0.22
CA LEU A 498 -8.06 17.80 -1.05
C LEU A 498 -7.17 19.05 -1.19
N PRO A 499 -6.22 19.09 -2.14
CA PRO A 499 -5.43 20.32 -2.39
C PRO A 499 -6.29 21.52 -2.79
N ASP A 500 -7.45 21.28 -3.39
CA ASP A 500 -8.46 22.30 -3.67
C ASP A 500 -9.33 22.64 -2.45
N GLY A 501 -8.93 22.20 -1.25
CA GLY A 501 -9.52 22.43 0.06
C GLY A 501 -10.91 21.81 0.29
N ARG A 502 -11.49 21.08 -0.66
CA ARG A 502 -12.73 20.34 -0.42
C ARG A 502 -12.49 19.16 0.52
N PRO A 503 -13.42 18.84 1.43
CA PRO A 503 -13.24 17.72 2.33
C PRO A 503 -13.29 16.38 1.58
N TRP A 504 -12.43 15.46 1.97
CA TRP A 504 -12.52 14.07 1.55
C TRP A 504 -13.80 13.43 2.07
N ARG A 505 -14.49 12.68 1.21
CA ARG A 505 -15.75 12.02 1.56
C ARG A 505 -15.74 10.53 1.26
N ASN A 506 -16.36 9.76 2.16
CA ASN A 506 -16.66 8.35 1.94
C ASN A 506 -17.62 8.19 0.75
N PRO A 507 -17.23 7.46 -0.32
CA PRO A 507 -18.06 7.28 -1.50
C PRO A 507 -19.41 6.60 -1.27
N ALA A 508 -19.56 5.82 -0.20
CA ALA A 508 -20.80 5.15 0.15
C ALA A 508 -21.70 6.02 1.02
N THR A 509 -21.14 6.69 2.04
CA THR A 509 -21.96 7.39 3.05
C THR A 509 -21.94 8.90 2.97
N GLY A 510 -21.09 9.48 2.12
CA GLY A 510 -20.93 10.95 1.97
C GLY A 510 -20.28 11.65 3.18
N ARG A 511 -19.99 10.90 4.25
CA ARG A 511 -19.34 11.40 5.48
C ARG A 511 -17.93 11.90 5.19
N THR A 512 -17.54 12.97 5.86
CA THR A 512 -16.17 13.48 5.82
C THR A 512 -15.21 12.49 6.47
N MET A 513 -14.00 12.41 5.93
CA MET A 513 -12.93 11.54 6.42
C MET A 513 -11.94 12.31 7.31
N SER A 514 -11.27 11.56 8.17
CA SER A 514 -10.33 12.07 9.17
C SER A 514 -8.96 12.27 8.54
N ALA A 515 -8.27 13.36 8.88
CA ALA A 515 -6.87 13.51 8.49
C ALA A 515 -6.00 12.56 9.33
N LEU A 516 -4.92 12.07 8.73
CA LEU A 516 -3.82 11.40 9.41
C LEU A 516 -2.62 12.34 9.33
N GLY A 517 -1.92 12.62 10.42
CA GLY A 517 -0.74 13.48 10.44
C GLY A 517 0.39 12.87 11.25
N LEU A 518 1.63 13.28 10.95
CA LEU A 518 2.75 13.08 11.87
C LEU A 518 2.80 14.23 12.88
N THR A 519 3.13 13.91 14.12
CA THR A 519 3.39 14.89 15.19
C THR A 519 4.89 15.06 15.39
N CYS A 520 5.30 16.07 16.15
CA CYS A 520 6.69 16.31 16.55
C CYS A 520 7.33 15.05 17.16
N ALA A 521 6.55 14.22 17.87
CA ALA A 521 7.02 12.98 18.49
C ALA A 521 7.52 11.92 17.48
N ALA A 522 7.14 12.01 16.20
CA ALA A 522 7.66 11.12 15.16
C ALA A 522 9.18 11.29 14.93
N CYS A 523 9.69 12.49 15.15
CA CYS A 523 11.09 12.86 14.99
C CYS A 523 11.78 13.05 16.35
N HIS A 524 11.03 13.51 17.35
CA HIS A 524 11.52 13.94 18.66
C HIS A 524 11.11 13.00 19.81
N THR A 525 10.94 11.71 19.55
CA THR A 525 10.85 10.70 20.61
C THR A 525 11.74 9.52 20.25
N GLY A 526 12.82 9.38 21.01
CA GLY A 526 13.89 8.43 20.77
C GLY A 526 13.69 7.12 21.53
N ARG A 527 14.46 6.11 21.13
CA ARG A 527 14.57 4.86 21.87
C ARG A 527 15.92 4.18 21.71
N LEU A 528 16.36 3.51 22.75
CA LEU A 528 17.61 2.75 22.82
C LEU A 528 17.30 1.35 23.34
N THR A 529 18.06 0.33 22.95
CA THR A 529 17.95 -1.03 23.50
C THR A 529 19.28 -1.47 24.10
N TYR A 530 19.25 -1.96 25.33
CA TYR A 530 20.41 -2.56 25.99
C TYR A 530 20.02 -3.93 26.56
N GLY A 531 20.65 -4.99 26.04
CA GLY A 531 20.24 -6.36 26.30
C GLY A 531 18.80 -6.60 25.82
N LYS A 532 17.87 -6.84 26.75
CA LYS A 532 16.44 -7.03 26.45
C LYS A 532 15.55 -5.90 27.00
N THR A 533 16.16 -4.79 27.41
CA THR A 533 15.46 -3.61 27.93
C THR A 533 15.51 -2.48 26.90
N GLU A 534 14.36 -1.92 26.58
CA GLU A 534 14.23 -0.73 25.73
C GLU A 534 14.00 0.51 26.61
N LEU A 535 14.78 1.55 26.37
CA LEU A 535 14.69 2.85 27.02
C LEU A 535 14.02 3.83 26.05
N LEU A 536 12.96 4.49 26.49
CA LEU A 536 12.15 5.41 25.68
C LEU A 536 12.36 6.84 26.18
N ILE A 537 12.55 7.78 25.25
CA ILE A 537 13.14 9.11 25.53
C ILE A 537 12.29 10.20 24.88
N ASP A 538 11.51 10.90 25.69
CA ASP A 538 10.71 12.05 25.26
C ASP A 538 11.62 13.23 24.87
N GLY A 539 11.33 13.89 23.76
CA GLY A 539 12.18 14.95 23.22
C GLY A 539 13.58 14.50 22.75
N GLY A 540 13.85 13.19 22.71
CA GLY A 540 15.07 12.59 22.18
C GLY A 540 15.02 12.38 20.66
N SER A 541 16.13 11.96 20.07
CA SER A 541 16.23 11.74 18.62
C SER A 541 15.61 10.41 18.21
N ALA A 542 14.55 10.44 17.39
CA ALA A 542 13.95 9.23 16.85
C ALA A 542 14.89 8.57 15.82
N MET A 543 14.86 7.25 15.73
CA MET A 543 15.51 6.49 14.66
C MET A 543 14.47 6.06 13.62
N THR A 544 13.65 7.01 13.14
CA THR A 544 12.57 6.78 12.16
C THR A 544 13.05 6.97 10.73
N ASP A 545 12.50 6.20 9.78
CA ASP A 545 12.73 6.32 8.34
C ASP A 545 11.40 6.65 7.63
N ILE A 546 11.14 7.96 7.53
CA ILE A 546 9.90 8.49 6.94
C ILE A 546 9.87 8.27 5.43
N VAL A 547 11.02 8.25 4.74
CA VAL A 547 11.09 8.00 3.30
C VAL A 547 10.62 6.59 2.98
N LYS A 548 11.15 5.57 3.67
CA LYS A 548 10.69 4.19 3.49
C LYS A 548 9.21 4.05 3.83
N LEU A 549 8.70 4.74 4.85
CA LEU A 549 7.26 4.71 5.17
C LEU A 549 6.41 5.30 4.04
N ASN A 550 6.82 6.45 3.48
CA ASN A 550 6.15 7.06 2.32
C ASN A 550 6.16 6.12 1.12
N THR A 551 7.30 5.48 0.83
CA THR A 551 7.42 4.45 -0.21
C THR A 551 6.47 3.27 0.07
N ALA A 552 6.32 2.85 1.33
CA ALA A 552 5.42 1.76 1.71
C ALA A 552 3.96 2.09 1.46
N ILE A 553 3.55 3.30 1.79
CA ILE A 553 2.19 3.79 1.54
C ILE A 553 1.95 3.91 0.03
N ALA A 554 2.88 4.51 -0.72
CA ALA A 554 2.80 4.64 -2.18
C ALA A 554 2.67 3.26 -2.87
N LEU A 555 3.54 2.31 -2.55
CA LEU A 555 3.47 0.95 -3.10
C LEU A 555 2.18 0.23 -2.67
N SER A 556 1.70 0.44 -1.44
CA SER A 556 0.45 -0.14 -0.97
C SER A 556 -0.75 0.36 -1.78
N LEU A 557 -0.80 1.65 -2.11
CA LEU A 557 -1.80 2.27 -2.98
C LEU A 557 -1.73 1.70 -4.41
N VAL A 558 -0.54 1.63 -4.99
CA VAL A 558 -0.30 1.06 -6.34
C VAL A 558 -0.76 -0.41 -6.39
N PHE A 559 -0.39 -1.22 -5.39
CA PHE A 559 -0.82 -2.61 -5.30
C PHE A 559 -2.34 -2.71 -5.14
N THR A 560 -2.94 -1.82 -4.36
CA THR A 560 -4.40 -1.78 -4.20
C THR A 560 -5.11 -1.43 -5.49
N LYS A 561 -4.56 -0.51 -6.29
CA LYS A 561 -5.09 -0.13 -7.61
C LYS A 561 -5.00 -1.28 -8.61
N HIS A 562 -3.88 -2.00 -8.64
CA HIS A 562 -3.60 -2.99 -9.68
C HIS A 562 -3.94 -4.45 -9.32
N ASP A 563 -4.18 -4.77 -8.04
CA ASP A 563 -4.72 -6.07 -7.60
C ASP A 563 -6.22 -5.95 -7.27
N PRO A 564 -7.12 -6.47 -8.14
CA PRO A 564 -8.56 -6.42 -7.90
C PRO A 564 -9.01 -7.12 -6.61
N LEU A 565 -8.27 -8.12 -6.11
CA LEU A 565 -8.60 -8.79 -4.85
C LEU A 565 -8.24 -7.90 -3.65
N ARG A 566 -7.09 -7.21 -3.71
CA ARG A 566 -6.71 -6.21 -2.72
C ARG A 566 -7.66 -5.02 -2.75
N PHE A 567 -8.00 -4.49 -3.92
CA PHE A 567 -9.04 -3.45 -4.06
C PHE A 567 -10.36 -3.88 -3.43
N ASN A 568 -10.81 -5.11 -3.67
CA ASN A 568 -12.07 -5.60 -3.10
C ASN A 568 -12.04 -5.65 -1.56
N ARG A 569 -10.92 -6.05 -0.96
CA ARG A 569 -10.76 -6.06 0.51
C ARG A 569 -10.67 -4.64 1.06
N PHE A 570 -9.92 -3.78 0.40
CA PHE A 570 -9.83 -2.35 0.72
C PHE A 570 -11.22 -1.68 0.67
N ALA A 571 -11.95 -1.84 -0.43
CA ALA A 571 -13.30 -1.31 -0.60
C ALA A 571 -14.29 -1.89 0.42
N LEU A 572 -14.19 -3.19 0.75
CA LEU A 572 -15.02 -3.81 1.79
C LEU A 572 -14.75 -3.21 3.17
N ARG A 573 -13.47 -3.01 3.54
CA ARG A 573 -13.08 -2.39 4.81
C ARG A 573 -13.59 -0.94 4.89
N LEU A 574 -13.43 -0.18 3.81
CA LEU A 574 -13.70 1.25 3.80
C LEU A 574 -15.18 1.61 3.59
N LEU A 575 -15.87 0.93 2.69
CA LEU A 575 -17.26 1.24 2.30
C LEU A 575 -18.29 0.37 3.02
N GLY A 576 -17.86 -0.74 3.65
CA GLY A 576 -18.73 -1.71 4.29
C GLY A 576 -19.36 -2.74 3.34
N PRO A 577 -19.98 -3.80 3.90
CA PRO A 577 -20.57 -4.91 3.16
C PRO A 577 -21.78 -4.50 2.31
N ASP A 578 -22.50 -3.46 2.72
CA ASP A 578 -23.71 -2.96 2.04
C ASP A 578 -23.41 -1.97 0.90
N SER A 579 -22.13 -1.81 0.54
CA SER A 579 -21.70 -0.89 -0.51
C SER A 579 -22.09 -1.36 -1.92
N ASN A 580 -22.65 -0.44 -2.71
CA ASN A 580 -23.08 -0.71 -4.09
C ASN A 580 -21.96 -0.46 -5.14
N GLU A 581 -22.20 -0.88 -6.39
CA GLU A 581 -21.24 -0.73 -7.50
C GLU A 581 -20.85 0.73 -7.77
N GLN A 582 -21.78 1.67 -7.58
CA GLN A 582 -21.53 3.10 -7.83
C GLN A 582 -20.55 3.67 -6.80
N SER A 583 -20.71 3.33 -5.53
CA SER A 583 -19.79 3.72 -4.44
C SER A 583 -18.40 3.12 -4.64
N ARG A 584 -18.33 1.86 -5.10
CA ARG A 584 -17.07 1.20 -5.45
C ARG A 584 -16.38 1.85 -6.64
N ALA A 585 -17.13 2.26 -7.67
CA ALA A 585 -16.59 2.97 -8.83
C ALA A 585 -16.08 4.37 -8.47
N ARG A 586 -16.78 5.09 -7.57
CA ARG A 586 -16.30 6.36 -7.02
C ARG A 586 -15.01 6.18 -6.22
N LEU A 587 -14.92 5.14 -5.38
CA LEU A 587 -13.70 4.82 -4.64
C LEU A 587 -12.53 4.49 -5.57
N ALA A 588 -12.78 3.74 -6.64
CA ALA A 588 -11.76 3.43 -7.64
C ALA A 588 -11.20 4.71 -8.28
N ARG A 589 -12.06 5.67 -8.64
CA ARG A 589 -11.63 6.98 -9.16
C ARG A 589 -10.81 7.78 -8.15
N GLN A 590 -11.24 7.85 -6.89
CA GLN A 590 -10.43 8.49 -5.84
C GLN A 590 -9.05 7.84 -5.71
N LEU A 591 -8.96 6.51 -5.83
CA LEU A 591 -7.69 5.79 -5.78
C LEU A 591 -6.83 6.07 -7.02
N ASP A 592 -7.47 6.23 -8.19
CA ASP A 592 -6.77 6.63 -9.41
C ASP A 592 -6.11 8.00 -9.26
N ASP A 593 -6.86 9.00 -8.76
CA ASP A 593 -6.36 10.36 -8.53
C ASP A 593 -5.15 10.38 -7.59
N VAL A 594 -5.20 9.61 -6.49
CA VAL A 594 -4.09 9.52 -5.52
C VAL A 594 -2.87 8.84 -6.15
N VAL A 595 -3.05 7.75 -6.89
CA VAL A 595 -1.91 7.06 -7.53
C VAL A 595 -1.31 7.90 -8.66
N ASP A 596 -2.11 8.68 -9.38
CA ASP A 596 -1.60 9.59 -10.40
C ASP A 596 -0.78 10.73 -9.78
N ARG A 597 -1.17 11.23 -8.59
CA ARG A 597 -0.33 12.15 -7.83
C ARG A 597 0.97 11.53 -7.35
N VAL A 598 0.95 10.27 -6.88
CA VAL A 598 2.18 9.53 -6.56
C VAL A 598 3.12 9.48 -7.76
N ARG A 599 2.59 9.25 -8.98
CA ARG A 599 3.39 9.29 -10.21
C ARG A 599 3.97 10.68 -10.48
N GLN A 600 3.17 11.73 -10.36
CA GLN A 600 3.65 13.10 -10.57
C GLN A 600 4.80 13.47 -9.61
N LEU A 601 4.70 13.06 -8.35
CA LEU A 601 5.77 13.29 -7.37
C LEU A 601 7.03 12.50 -7.71
N HIS A 602 6.88 11.24 -8.15
CA HIS A 602 8.01 10.46 -8.64
C HIS A 602 8.69 11.12 -9.84
N ASP A 603 7.91 11.63 -10.80
CA ASP A 603 8.45 12.33 -11.97
C ASP A 603 9.23 13.59 -11.55
N LEU A 604 8.75 14.33 -10.53
CA LEU A 604 9.47 15.47 -9.95
C LEU A 604 10.77 15.05 -9.24
N ASP A 605 10.73 13.99 -8.42
CA ASP A 605 11.92 13.44 -7.77
C ASP A 605 12.97 13.01 -8.80
N ASP A 606 12.55 12.39 -9.91
CA ASP A 606 13.46 12.00 -11.00
C ASP A 606 14.20 13.20 -11.59
N THR A 607 13.57 14.37 -11.71
CA THR A 607 14.21 15.60 -12.23
C THR A 607 15.35 16.11 -11.36
N VAL A 608 15.37 15.75 -10.06
CA VAL A 608 16.35 16.22 -9.08
C VAL A 608 17.21 15.08 -8.50
N SER A 609 16.92 13.82 -8.86
CA SER A 609 17.54 12.59 -8.33
C SER A 609 19.07 12.57 -8.41
N GLY A 610 19.66 13.11 -9.47
CA GLY A 610 21.12 13.20 -9.65
C GLY A 610 21.83 14.30 -8.83
N LYS A 611 21.08 15.11 -8.08
CA LYS A 611 21.59 16.25 -7.31
C LYS A 611 21.40 16.09 -5.80
N GLY A 612 20.81 14.98 -5.35
CA GLY A 612 20.39 14.80 -3.96
C GLY A 612 21.18 13.76 -3.17
N VAL A 613 21.11 13.87 -1.85
CA VAL A 613 21.62 12.95 -0.85
C VAL A 613 20.43 12.22 -0.24
N VAL A 614 20.54 10.89 -0.14
CA VAL A 614 19.42 10.06 0.30
C VAL A 614 19.18 10.24 1.81
N GLU A 615 17.94 10.53 2.19
CA GLU A 615 17.49 10.54 3.59
C GLU A 615 17.40 9.10 4.13
N GLY A 616 17.37 8.92 5.45
CA GLY A 616 17.32 7.59 6.04
C GLY A 616 16.96 7.62 7.52
N PHE A 617 17.21 6.50 8.20
CA PHE A 617 16.93 6.36 9.63
C PHE A 617 17.52 7.52 10.47
N GLY A 618 16.64 8.20 11.21
CA GLY A 618 16.98 9.27 12.15
C GLY A 618 17.31 10.62 11.53
N ARG A 619 17.13 10.78 10.21
CA ARG A 619 17.51 12.00 9.50
C ARG A 619 16.55 12.37 8.37
N LEU A 620 16.28 13.67 8.24
CA LEU A 620 15.46 14.21 7.16
C LEU A 620 15.88 15.64 6.82
N ASP A 621 15.65 16.07 5.59
CA ASP A 621 15.92 17.43 5.11
C ASP A 621 14.66 18.29 5.25
N ALA A 622 14.34 18.61 6.50
CA ALA A 622 13.03 19.13 6.90
C ALA A 622 12.68 20.43 6.18
N LEU A 623 13.63 21.36 6.14
CA LEU A 623 13.48 22.64 5.48
C LEU A 623 13.26 22.46 3.98
N ASN A 624 14.04 21.58 3.33
CA ASN A 624 13.86 21.34 1.91
C ASN A 624 12.47 20.77 1.59
N ARG A 625 11.99 19.83 2.42
CA ARG A 625 10.66 19.22 2.30
C ARG A 625 9.53 20.23 2.51
N ILE A 626 9.64 21.11 3.52
CA ILE A 626 8.69 22.22 3.72
C ILE A 626 8.65 23.11 2.47
N GLY A 627 9.82 23.47 1.94
CA GLY A 627 9.91 24.28 0.72
C GLY A 627 9.28 23.62 -0.49
N ASN A 628 9.51 22.32 -0.71
CA ASN A 628 8.87 21.59 -1.80
C ASN A 628 7.36 21.51 -1.63
N GLN A 629 6.86 21.24 -0.41
CA GLN A 629 5.43 21.20 -0.13
C GLN A 629 4.77 22.54 -0.45
N VAL A 630 5.26 23.63 0.16
CA VAL A 630 4.60 24.94 0.10
C VAL A 630 4.86 25.64 -1.24
N PHE A 631 6.11 25.69 -1.71
CA PHE A 631 6.46 26.49 -2.89
C PHE A 631 6.38 25.74 -4.21
N ALA A 632 6.45 24.42 -4.22
CA ALA A 632 6.32 23.64 -5.46
C ALA A 632 4.94 23.01 -5.61
N ILE A 633 4.48 22.27 -4.59
CA ILE A 633 3.23 21.51 -4.68
C ILE A 633 2.02 22.40 -4.44
N ASP A 634 1.95 23.12 -3.33
CA ASP A 634 0.76 23.92 -2.96
C ASP A 634 0.57 25.14 -3.87
N LEU A 635 1.67 25.70 -4.41
CA LEU A 635 1.62 26.75 -5.44
C LEU A 635 1.41 26.24 -6.87
N GLY A 636 1.56 24.93 -7.11
CA GLY A 636 1.57 24.38 -8.48
C GLY A 636 2.72 24.93 -9.34
N LYS A 637 3.90 25.11 -8.73
CA LYS A 637 5.13 25.63 -9.35
C LYS A 637 6.25 24.59 -9.33
N PRO A 638 6.23 23.59 -10.21
CA PRO A 638 7.21 22.50 -10.21
C PRO A 638 8.66 22.99 -10.35
N GLU A 639 8.91 24.18 -10.92
CA GLU A 639 10.22 24.80 -11.00
C GLU A 639 10.88 25.10 -9.63
N ASN A 640 10.08 25.19 -8.55
CA ASN A 640 10.58 25.38 -7.19
C ASN A 640 10.99 24.06 -6.50
N TYR A 641 10.76 22.91 -7.14
CA TYR A 641 11.06 21.60 -6.57
C TYR A 641 12.57 21.37 -6.53
N ALA A 642 13.10 21.05 -5.34
CA ALA A 642 14.53 20.88 -5.12
C ALA A 642 14.84 19.51 -4.50
N GLY A 643 15.91 18.88 -4.96
CA GLY A 643 16.41 17.63 -4.37
C GLY A 643 16.93 17.85 -2.95
N SER A 644 16.86 16.82 -2.11
CA SER A 644 17.42 16.89 -0.75
C SER A 644 18.94 16.96 -0.82
N THR A 645 19.56 17.98 -0.25
CA THR A 645 21.03 18.15 -0.29
C THR A 645 21.67 18.13 1.10
N ALA A 646 20.86 18.26 2.16
CA ALA A 646 21.36 18.35 3.52
C ALA A 646 20.44 17.67 4.55
N PRO A 647 20.22 16.33 4.49
CA PRO A 647 19.43 15.67 5.51
C PRO A 647 20.10 15.77 6.89
N VAL A 648 19.39 16.31 7.87
CA VAL A 648 19.89 16.51 9.24
C VAL A 648 19.35 15.48 10.20
N HIS A 649 20.13 15.19 11.24
CA HIS A 649 19.72 14.32 12.34
C HIS A 649 18.68 15.02 13.22
N TYR A 650 17.66 14.30 13.70
CA TYR A 650 16.63 14.94 14.54
C TYR A 650 17.22 15.51 15.82
N PRO A 651 17.11 16.83 16.07
CA PRO A 651 17.67 17.42 17.27
C PRO A 651 16.85 17.02 18.50
N ARG A 652 17.50 16.85 19.65
CA ARG A 652 16.82 16.76 20.94
C ARG A 652 16.19 18.11 21.33
N ILE A 653 15.06 18.11 22.04
CA ILE A 653 14.22 19.32 22.21
C ILE A 653 13.88 19.70 23.67
N TRP A 654 14.43 19.05 24.69
CA TRP A 654 14.09 19.33 26.10
C TRP A 654 14.50 20.71 26.65
N ASP A 655 15.28 21.51 25.94
CA ASP A 655 15.76 22.84 26.39
C ASP A 655 15.58 23.95 25.34
N VAL A 656 15.19 23.60 24.10
CA VAL A 656 15.25 24.52 22.95
C VAL A 656 14.24 25.66 23.02
N GLN A 657 13.22 25.50 23.88
CA GLN A 657 12.15 26.48 24.12
C GLN A 657 12.73 27.77 24.71
N TRP A 658 13.83 27.63 25.46
CA TRP A 658 14.50 28.72 26.16
C TRP A 658 15.68 29.30 25.38
N PHE A 659 15.98 28.83 24.16
CA PHE A 659 17.07 29.38 23.36
C PHE A 659 16.63 30.67 22.66
N GLU A 660 17.55 31.65 22.54
CA GLU A 660 17.35 32.86 21.72
C GLU A 660 17.08 32.46 20.25
N TRP A 661 17.86 31.50 19.75
CA TRP A 661 17.78 30.98 18.38
C TRP A 661 17.73 29.45 18.34
N ALA A 662 16.75 28.91 17.61
CA ALA A 662 16.51 27.47 17.43
C ALA A 662 17.04 26.94 16.08
N GLN A 663 16.80 25.65 15.79
CA GLN A 663 17.39 24.89 14.67
C GLN A 663 18.92 24.74 14.77
N TYR A 664 19.55 23.95 13.90
CA TYR A 664 21.01 23.70 13.97
C TYR A 664 21.82 24.94 13.65
N ASN A 665 21.41 25.72 12.65
CA ASN A 665 22.08 26.94 12.23
C ASN A 665 21.59 28.21 12.95
N GLY A 666 20.78 28.07 14.01
CA GLY A 666 20.26 29.22 14.74
C GLY A 666 19.29 30.09 13.95
N SER A 667 18.57 29.57 12.96
CA SER A 667 17.88 30.37 11.95
C SER A 667 16.62 31.11 12.43
N ILE A 668 15.95 30.63 13.49
CA ILE A 668 14.63 31.13 13.89
C ILE A 668 14.50 31.27 15.41
N GLY A 669 13.99 32.42 15.85
CA GLY A 669 13.78 32.74 17.27
C GLY A 669 12.35 32.51 17.75
N GLN A 670 11.34 32.81 16.94
CA GLN A 670 9.94 32.76 17.38
C GLN A 670 9.33 31.33 17.29
N PRO A 671 8.77 30.77 18.38
CA PRO A 671 8.30 29.38 18.42
C PRO A 671 7.08 29.08 17.54
N MET A 672 6.12 30.00 17.39
CA MET A 672 4.90 29.70 16.60
C MET A 672 5.22 29.59 15.12
N VAL A 673 6.03 30.48 14.56
CA VAL A 673 6.49 30.36 13.16
C VAL A 673 7.37 29.13 12.97
N ARG A 674 8.23 28.77 13.95
CA ARG A 674 9.01 27.52 13.90
C ARG A 674 8.10 26.30 13.82
N ASN A 675 7.20 26.15 14.78
CA ASN A 675 6.35 24.97 14.93
C ASN A 675 5.30 24.88 13.79
N ALA A 676 4.73 26.03 13.36
CA ALA A 676 3.80 26.06 12.24
C ALA A 676 4.47 25.72 10.90
N GLY A 677 5.74 26.09 10.71
CA GLY A 677 6.53 25.69 9.55
C GLY A 677 6.70 24.18 9.46
N GLU A 678 6.99 23.51 10.58
CA GLU A 678 7.06 22.05 10.65
C GLU A 678 5.70 21.38 10.37
N ALA A 679 4.60 21.94 10.88
CA ALA A 679 3.25 21.45 10.60
C ALA A 679 2.91 21.53 9.10
N LEU A 680 3.30 22.61 8.40
CA LEU A 680 3.17 22.70 6.95
C LEU A 680 4.03 21.66 6.23
N GLY A 681 5.26 21.41 6.70
CA GLY A 681 6.14 20.36 6.16
C GLY A 681 5.60 18.93 6.31
N THR A 682 4.76 18.69 7.32
CA THR A 682 4.04 17.43 7.50
C THR A 682 2.70 17.40 6.77
N GLY A 683 2.43 18.39 5.91
CA GLY A 683 1.31 18.42 4.98
C GLY A 683 0.08 19.17 5.49
N ALA A 684 0.22 20.08 6.47
CA ALA A 684 -0.91 20.91 6.85
C ALA A 684 -1.33 21.79 5.66
N PRO A 685 -2.62 21.78 5.27
CA PRO A 685 -3.06 22.48 4.07
C PRO A 685 -2.96 23.99 4.26
N ILE A 686 -2.66 24.73 3.20
CA ILE A 686 -2.61 26.20 3.21
C ILE A 686 -3.16 26.78 1.90
N VAL A 687 -3.93 27.86 2.00
CA VAL A 687 -4.49 28.58 0.86
C VAL A 687 -3.50 29.63 0.37
N LEU A 688 -2.86 29.36 -0.78
CA LEU A 688 -1.84 30.23 -1.38
C LEU A 688 -2.24 30.83 -2.73
N ALA A 689 -3.37 30.44 -3.29
CA ALA A 689 -3.93 31.06 -4.49
C ALA A 689 -5.45 31.06 -4.41
N GLY A 690 -6.10 32.01 -5.09
CA GLY A 690 -7.53 31.91 -5.38
C GLY A 690 -7.81 30.64 -6.18
N ALA A 691 -8.95 30.00 -5.95
CA ALA A 691 -9.33 28.81 -6.71
C ALA A 691 -9.21 29.07 -8.23
N PRO A 692 -8.65 28.14 -9.03
CA PRO A 692 -8.67 28.29 -10.49
C PRO A 692 -10.11 28.49 -10.97
N ALA A 693 -10.31 29.23 -12.07
CA ALA A 693 -11.65 29.59 -12.56
C ALA A 693 -12.58 28.38 -12.84
N SER A 694 -12.02 27.17 -12.95
CA SER A 694 -12.70 25.89 -13.14
C SER A 694 -12.99 25.10 -11.85
N ALA A 695 -12.47 25.54 -10.69
CA ALA A 695 -12.71 24.92 -9.39
C ALA A 695 -13.86 25.61 -8.65
N THR A 696 -14.63 24.84 -7.87
CA THR A 696 -15.58 25.42 -6.91
C THR A 696 -14.79 26.34 -5.97
N PRO A 697 -15.20 27.60 -5.76
CA PRO A 697 -14.39 28.55 -5.00
C PRO A 697 -14.04 27.98 -3.62
N LEU A 698 -12.75 27.96 -3.31
CA LEU A 698 -12.34 27.94 -1.91
C LEU A 698 -12.80 29.26 -1.30
N THR A 699 -13.80 29.20 -0.43
CA THR A 699 -14.37 30.37 0.24
C THR A 699 -13.48 30.92 1.37
N ALA A 700 -12.28 30.35 1.57
CA ALA A 700 -11.34 30.72 2.62
C ALA A 700 -10.35 31.81 2.15
N PRO A 701 -10.10 32.86 2.93
CA PRO A 701 -9.12 33.90 2.61
C PRO A 701 -7.68 33.38 2.44
N LEU A 702 -6.84 34.11 1.69
CA LEU A 702 -5.39 33.83 1.59
C LEU A 702 -4.74 33.63 2.98
N PHE A 703 -3.81 32.67 3.03
CA PHE A 703 -3.10 32.19 4.23
C PHE A 703 -3.95 31.44 5.25
N SER A 704 -5.23 31.18 4.98
CA SER A 704 -5.99 30.22 5.78
C SER A 704 -5.29 28.87 5.71
N SER A 705 -5.06 28.23 6.87
CA SER A 705 -4.34 26.96 6.94
C SER A 705 -5.01 25.99 7.91
N GLY A 706 -4.70 24.71 7.74
CA GLY A 706 -5.11 23.65 8.67
C GLY A 706 -4.22 23.54 9.92
N VAL A 707 -3.20 24.40 10.04
CA VAL A 707 -2.26 24.39 11.18
C VAL A 707 -3.01 24.65 12.48
N GLN A 708 -2.80 23.78 13.47
CA GLN A 708 -3.43 23.87 14.78
C GLN A 708 -2.62 24.75 15.73
N VAL A 709 -2.54 26.06 15.48
CA VAL A 709 -1.68 27.00 16.23
C VAL A 709 -1.92 26.95 17.75
N GLY A 710 -3.18 26.86 18.19
CA GLY A 710 -3.50 26.70 19.62
C GLY A 710 -2.93 25.42 20.24
N VAL A 711 -2.92 24.31 19.50
CA VAL A 711 -2.31 23.04 19.95
C VAL A 711 -0.79 23.17 19.99
N LEU A 712 -0.18 23.79 18.98
CA LEU A 712 1.26 24.05 18.94
C LEU A 712 1.72 24.90 20.13
N PHE A 713 0.92 25.87 20.55
CA PHE A 713 1.20 26.67 21.73
C PHE A 713 1.14 25.86 23.03
N GLU A 714 0.13 25.01 23.21
CA GLU A 714 0.08 24.15 24.41
C GLU A 714 1.19 23.09 24.41
N MET A 715 1.63 22.61 23.24
CA MET A 715 2.83 21.78 23.12
C MET A 715 4.09 22.55 23.55
N GLU A 716 4.25 23.79 23.08
CA GLU A 716 5.39 24.64 23.46
C GLU A 716 5.44 24.86 24.97
N LYS A 717 4.29 25.15 25.60
CA LYS A 717 4.19 25.30 27.06
C LYS A 717 4.53 24.02 27.80
N LEU A 718 4.05 22.87 27.34
CA LEU A 718 4.33 21.58 27.96
C LEU A 718 5.84 21.26 27.91
N LEU A 719 6.49 21.57 26.79
CA LEU A 719 7.93 21.41 26.63
C LEU A 719 8.72 22.41 27.48
N ALA A 720 8.31 23.68 27.51
CA ALA A 720 9.04 24.76 28.16
C ALA A 720 8.93 24.74 29.69
N GLY A 721 7.72 24.49 30.20
CA GLY A 721 7.35 24.76 31.59
C GLY A 721 7.36 26.25 31.90
N ASN A 722 7.56 26.58 33.18
CA ASN A 722 7.76 27.95 33.64
C ASN A 722 9.20 28.42 33.38
N GLN A 723 9.41 29.75 33.33
CA GLN A 723 10.71 30.38 33.21
C GLN A 723 11.72 29.74 34.17
N PRO A 724 12.80 29.12 33.66
CA PRO A 724 13.73 28.40 34.51
C PRO A 724 14.62 29.36 35.29
N THR A 725 14.97 28.95 36.51
CA THR A 725 15.84 29.68 37.44
C THR A 725 16.87 28.73 38.02
N ALA A 726 17.92 29.26 38.68
CA ALA A 726 18.87 28.43 39.41
C ALA A 726 18.22 27.55 40.50
N ALA A 727 17.11 28.02 41.10
CA ALA A 727 16.42 27.30 42.16
C ALA A 727 15.47 26.21 41.64
N THR A 728 14.80 26.47 40.52
CA THR A 728 13.75 25.58 39.98
C THR A 728 14.23 24.71 38.82
N GLY A 729 15.36 25.05 38.19
CA GLY A 729 15.81 24.42 36.95
C GLY A 729 14.79 24.54 35.82
N PHE A 730 14.89 23.66 34.83
CA PHE A 730 13.87 23.47 33.81
C PHE A 730 12.67 22.71 34.40
N THR A 731 11.48 23.28 34.24
CA THR A 731 10.25 22.75 34.86
C THR A 731 9.29 22.10 33.85
N GLY A 732 9.61 22.16 32.56
CA GLY A 732 8.92 21.43 31.49
C GLY A 732 9.55 20.06 31.26
N LEU A 733 9.76 19.71 29.99
CA LEU A 733 10.51 18.50 29.64
C LEU A 733 11.98 18.67 30.04
N THR A 734 12.60 17.64 30.61
CA THR A 734 14.00 17.68 31.05
C THR A 734 14.86 16.64 30.33
N ALA A 735 16.18 16.85 30.35
CA ALA A 735 17.14 15.86 29.84
C ALA A 735 17.05 14.55 30.64
N PRO A 736 17.13 13.37 29.98
CA PRO A 736 17.05 12.09 30.68
C PRO A 736 18.29 11.85 31.54
N LYS A 737 18.06 11.42 32.78
CA LYS A 737 19.13 10.96 33.68
C LYS A 737 19.64 9.59 33.23
N TRP A 738 20.94 9.34 33.44
CA TRP A 738 21.54 8.03 33.18
C TRP A 738 20.87 6.93 34.03
N PRO A 739 20.26 5.90 33.42
CA PRO A 739 19.58 4.82 34.14
C PRO A 739 20.61 3.78 34.58
N ALA A 740 21.27 4.02 35.71
CA ALA A 740 22.34 3.16 36.24
C ALA A 740 21.90 1.71 36.52
N ASP A 741 20.60 1.48 36.78
CA ASP A 741 20.02 0.15 36.96
C ASP A 741 19.96 -0.67 35.67
N VAL A 742 19.97 -0.01 34.50
CA VAL A 742 19.93 -0.66 33.18
C VAL A 742 21.28 -0.62 32.50
N LEU A 743 21.93 0.55 32.44
CA LEU A 743 23.18 0.77 31.67
C LEU A 743 24.46 0.62 32.51
N GLY A 744 24.32 0.34 33.80
CA GLY A 744 25.43 0.18 34.74
C GLY A 744 25.78 1.47 35.48
N PRO A 745 26.47 1.37 36.64
CA PRO A 745 26.85 2.51 37.45
C PRO A 745 27.88 3.40 36.73
N ILE A 746 27.88 4.69 37.09
CA ILE A 746 28.90 5.65 36.66
C ILE A 746 30.12 5.51 37.58
N ASP A 747 31.31 5.40 36.99
CA ASP A 747 32.58 5.51 37.72
C ASP A 747 32.81 6.97 38.13
N LYS A 748 32.65 7.23 39.43
CA LYS A 748 32.70 8.58 39.99
C LYS A 748 34.07 9.24 39.86
N ALA A 749 35.15 8.50 40.10
CA ALA A 749 36.50 9.06 40.05
C ALA A 749 36.88 9.43 38.61
N LEU A 750 36.50 8.56 37.67
CA LEU A 750 36.71 8.81 36.25
C LEU A 750 35.84 9.97 35.74
N ALA A 751 34.58 10.07 36.19
CA ALA A 751 33.70 11.20 35.88
C ALA A 751 34.19 12.54 36.46
N GLU A 752 34.76 12.54 37.66
CA GLU A 752 35.36 13.75 38.27
C GLU A 752 36.55 14.24 37.43
N ARG A 753 37.44 13.35 37.00
CA ARG A 753 38.52 13.69 36.05
C ARG A 753 37.95 14.22 34.72
N GLY A 754 36.90 13.59 34.22
CA GLY A 754 36.20 14.02 33.01
C GLY A 754 35.57 15.41 33.14
N ALA A 755 35.07 15.76 34.33
CA ALA A 755 34.52 17.08 34.59
C ALA A 755 35.59 18.17 34.42
N HIS A 756 36.80 17.98 34.98
CA HIS A 756 37.90 18.91 34.79
C HIS A 756 38.23 19.11 33.30
N LEU A 757 38.40 18.01 32.56
CA LEU A 757 38.63 18.07 31.12
C LEU A 757 37.51 18.79 30.36
N TYR A 758 36.25 18.57 30.75
CA TYR A 758 35.12 19.23 30.12
C TYR A 758 35.13 20.74 30.33
N TYR A 759 35.44 21.20 31.55
CA TYR A 759 35.52 22.64 31.83
C TYR A 759 36.69 23.31 31.10
N ASP A 760 37.82 22.62 30.96
CA ASP A 760 38.99 23.13 30.26
C ASP A 760 38.80 23.16 28.74
N LEU A 761 38.17 22.12 28.17
CA LEU A 761 38.16 21.90 26.72
C LEU A 761 36.82 22.16 26.04
N CYS A 762 35.69 22.03 26.75
CA CYS A 762 34.36 21.93 26.12
C CYS A 762 33.39 23.03 26.54
N ALA A 763 33.42 23.44 27.82
CA ALA A 763 32.41 24.31 28.41
C ALA A 763 32.36 25.71 27.79
N HIS A 764 33.46 26.20 27.20
CA HIS A 764 33.48 27.51 26.53
C HIS A 764 32.57 27.53 25.28
N CYS A 765 32.48 26.42 24.53
CA CYS A 765 31.54 26.28 23.42
C CYS A 765 30.18 25.76 23.90
N HIS A 766 30.16 24.71 24.72
CA HIS A 766 28.95 23.96 25.07
C HIS A 766 28.19 24.49 26.28
N LEU A 767 28.74 25.48 26.99
CA LEU A 767 28.26 25.98 28.28
C LEU A 767 28.48 24.99 29.44
N PRO A 768 28.53 25.45 30.70
CA PRO A 768 28.53 24.56 31.86
C PRO A 768 27.27 23.67 31.94
N SER A 769 27.33 22.60 32.73
CA SER A 769 26.16 21.76 33.01
C SER A 769 24.98 22.59 33.51
N THR A 770 23.77 22.26 33.05
CA THR A 770 22.53 22.93 33.49
C THR A 770 22.25 22.77 34.99
N ARG A 771 22.94 21.85 35.67
CA ARG A 771 22.85 21.63 37.12
C ARG A 771 23.83 22.49 37.92
N SER A 772 24.77 23.15 37.25
CA SER A 772 25.80 23.98 37.88
C SER A 772 25.31 25.41 38.08
N GLU A 773 25.76 26.04 39.17
CA GLU A 773 25.51 27.46 39.41
C GLU A 773 26.10 28.34 38.29
N ALA A 774 27.25 27.93 37.73
CA ALA A 774 27.93 28.61 36.63
C ALA A 774 27.06 28.77 35.38
N PHE A 775 26.22 27.77 35.05
CA PHE A 775 25.30 27.87 33.92
C PHE A 775 24.27 29.00 34.12
N TRP A 776 23.63 29.04 35.29
CA TRP A 776 22.55 29.99 35.58
C TRP A 776 23.02 31.42 35.83
N LYS A 777 24.28 31.58 36.25
CA LYS A 777 24.96 32.88 36.42
C LYS A 777 25.76 33.32 35.19
N SER A 778 25.81 32.50 34.13
CA SER A 778 26.54 32.86 32.91
C SER A 778 25.93 34.09 32.23
N GLU A 779 26.77 34.88 31.57
CA GLU A 779 26.37 36.02 30.74
C GLU A 779 25.53 35.62 29.51
N ASN A 780 25.45 34.32 29.21
CA ASN A 780 24.64 33.78 28.12
C ASN A 780 23.13 33.86 28.40
N TRP A 781 22.71 33.96 29.66
CA TRP A 781 21.32 34.30 29.96
C TRP A 781 21.09 35.79 29.72
N MET A 782 20.25 36.08 28.73
CA MET A 782 19.91 37.46 28.37
C MET A 782 19.25 38.21 29.54
N ALA A 783 19.30 39.54 29.48
CA ALA A 783 18.50 40.36 30.38
C ALA A 783 17.00 40.04 30.20
N PRO A 784 16.19 40.04 31.28
CA PRO A 784 14.76 39.89 31.16
C PRO A 784 14.14 40.94 30.23
N ASN A 785 13.23 40.51 29.37
CA ASN A 785 12.43 41.38 28.52
C ASN A 785 11.33 42.08 29.34
N ALA A 786 10.49 42.88 28.67
CA ALA A 786 9.38 43.59 29.32
C ALA A 786 8.37 42.68 30.03
N ALA A 787 8.26 41.41 29.62
CA ALA A 787 7.42 40.39 30.26
C ALA A 787 8.14 39.64 31.40
N GLY A 788 9.35 40.05 31.77
CA GLY A 788 10.16 39.41 32.81
C GLY A 788 10.78 38.08 32.39
N GLN A 789 10.69 37.72 31.10
CA GLN A 789 11.26 36.47 30.58
C GLN A 789 12.67 36.69 30.04
N ARG A 790 13.52 35.67 30.16
CA ARG A 790 14.87 35.69 29.61
C ARG A 790 15.20 34.40 28.89
N TYR A 791 16.03 34.52 27.86
CA TYR A 791 16.41 33.43 26.97
C TYR A 791 17.91 33.16 27.02
N LEU A 792 18.30 31.94 26.70
CA LEU A 792 19.67 31.49 26.64
C LEU A 792 20.26 31.77 25.25
N ARG A 793 21.31 32.58 25.21
CA ARG A 793 22.15 32.75 24.04
C ARG A 793 23.09 31.55 23.93
N VAL A 794 22.72 30.59 23.08
CA VAL A 794 23.60 29.49 22.69
C VAL A 794 24.70 29.99 21.76
N ASN A 795 25.90 29.44 21.87
CA ASN A 795 27.02 29.84 21.05
C ASN A 795 26.80 29.41 19.59
N LEU A 796 26.82 30.36 18.66
CA LEU A 796 26.72 30.10 17.22
C LEU A 796 28.13 30.11 16.62
N ILE A 797 28.70 28.93 16.44
CA ILE A 797 30.09 28.77 15.98
C ILE A 797 30.14 28.85 14.45
N PRO A 798 30.97 29.73 13.85
CA PRO A 798 31.16 29.78 12.40
C PRO A 798 31.58 28.43 11.83
N ILE A 799 31.04 28.07 10.65
CA ILE A 799 31.44 26.84 9.95
C ILE A 799 32.93 26.86 9.58
N SER A 800 33.47 28.05 9.29
CA SER A 800 34.91 28.26 9.06
C SER A 800 35.78 27.95 10.29
N GLU A 801 35.18 27.89 11.47
CA GLU A 801 35.85 27.55 12.73
C GLU A 801 35.58 26.09 13.11
N ILE A 802 34.32 25.64 13.15
CA ILE A 802 33.98 24.28 13.57
C ILE A 802 34.24 23.20 12.51
N GLY A 803 34.34 23.56 11.23
CA GLY A 803 34.75 22.68 10.12
C GLY A 803 33.83 21.50 9.79
N THR A 804 32.63 21.45 10.37
CA THR A 804 31.61 20.42 10.05
C THR A 804 30.94 20.70 8.71
N ASP A 805 30.21 19.71 8.17
CA ASP A 805 29.54 19.82 6.87
C ASP A 805 28.70 21.12 6.71
N PRO A 806 28.92 21.92 5.66
CA PRO A 806 28.24 23.21 5.52
C PRO A 806 26.83 23.13 4.91
N ALA A 807 26.42 21.98 4.37
CA ALA A 807 25.32 21.92 3.41
C ALA A 807 23.99 22.45 3.96
N GLN A 808 23.66 22.18 5.24
CA GLN A 808 22.39 22.62 5.81
C GLN A 808 22.33 24.14 5.97
N ALA A 809 23.40 24.77 6.48
CA ALA A 809 23.43 26.22 6.63
C ALA A 809 23.50 26.92 5.25
N GLN A 810 24.26 26.35 4.31
CA GLN A 810 24.39 26.90 2.96
C GLN A 810 23.06 26.84 2.18
N GLY A 811 22.28 25.76 2.33
CA GLY A 811 20.99 25.61 1.67
C GLY A 811 19.97 26.70 2.05
N MET A 812 20.08 27.28 3.24
CA MET A 812 19.24 28.41 3.67
C MET A 812 19.58 29.72 2.93
N ILE A 813 20.82 29.88 2.48
CA ILE A 813 21.32 31.08 1.79
C ILE A 813 21.12 30.96 0.28
N ASP A 814 21.48 29.79 -0.27
CA ASP A 814 21.60 29.60 -1.72
C ASP A 814 20.26 29.25 -2.38
N ARG A 815 19.34 28.62 -1.67
CA ARG A 815 18.08 28.17 -2.27
C ARG A 815 17.20 29.38 -2.60
N LYS A 816 16.73 29.42 -3.85
CA LYS A 816 15.79 30.42 -4.36
C LYS A 816 14.41 29.81 -4.63
N VAL A 817 13.37 30.63 -4.55
CA VAL A 817 11.99 30.26 -4.85
C VAL A 817 11.30 31.36 -5.66
N VAL A 818 10.44 30.96 -6.59
CA VAL A 818 9.59 31.85 -7.37
C VAL A 818 8.21 31.90 -6.74
N THR A 819 7.79 33.10 -6.31
CA THR A 819 6.50 33.30 -5.64
C THR A 819 5.62 34.30 -6.41
N PRO A 820 4.30 34.07 -6.50
CA PRO A 820 3.37 35.04 -7.09
C PRO A 820 3.33 36.38 -6.32
N PRO A 821 3.21 37.54 -6.99
CA PRO A 821 3.15 38.85 -6.34
C PRO A 821 2.01 38.99 -5.33
N GLU A 822 0.91 38.26 -5.52
CA GLU A 822 -0.29 38.31 -4.68
C GLU A 822 -0.03 37.81 -3.25
N LEU A 823 1.01 36.99 -3.06
CA LEU A 823 1.44 36.57 -1.73
C LEU A 823 2.15 37.69 -0.96
N GLY A 824 2.62 38.74 -1.64
CA GLY A 824 3.34 39.86 -1.04
C GLY A 824 4.61 39.46 -0.28
N LEU A 825 5.26 38.36 -0.68
CA LEU A 825 6.52 37.91 -0.07
C LEU A 825 7.68 38.71 -0.68
N ALA A 826 8.58 39.21 0.17
CA ALA A 826 9.73 39.99 -0.27
C ALA A 826 10.92 39.08 -0.60
N GLY A 827 11.51 39.28 -1.78
CA GLY A 827 12.71 38.58 -2.25
C GLY A 827 12.46 37.17 -2.77
N ASP A 828 13.51 36.54 -3.28
CA ASP A 828 13.51 35.18 -3.83
C ASP A 828 14.24 34.17 -2.93
N ASN A 829 14.84 34.60 -1.82
CA ASN A 829 15.52 33.72 -0.87
C ASN A 829 14.50 32.81 -0.17
N PHE A 830 14.76 31.50 -0.22
CA PHE A 830 13.88 30.48 0.33
C PHE A 830 13.60 30.66 1.82
N GLY A 831 14.63 30.86 2.64
CA GLY A 831 14.47 30.96 4.10
C GLY A 831 13.59 32.15 4.50
N LEU A 832 13.86 33.32 3.91
CA LEU A 832 13.09 34.54 4.14
C LEU A 832 11.66 34.43 3.63
N ALA A 833 11.45 33.89 2.43
CA ALA A 833 10.12 33.69 1.85
C ALA A 833 9.30 32.72 2.71
N LEU A 834 9.90 31.62 3.17
CA LEU A 834 9.23 30.64 4.01
C LEU A 834 8.76 31.26 5.33
N GLY A 835 9.66 31.91 6.08
CA GLY A 835 9.25 32.46 7.37
C GLY A 835 8.24 33.61 7.26
N GLN A 836 8.27 34.40 6.18
CA GLN A 836 7.20 35.37 5.89
C GLN A 836 5.85 34.70 5.62
N LEU A 837 5.83 33.63 4.81
CA LEU A 837 4.62 32.88 4.49
C LEU A 837 4.01 32.23 5.74
N VAL A 838 4.84 31.58 6.55
CA VAL A 838 4.38 30.94 7.79
C VAL A 838 3.86 31.98 8.77
N LYS A 839 4.53 33.13 8.92
CA LYS A 839 4.05 34.24 9.75
C LYS A 839 2.64 34.67 9.34
N ARG A 840 2.40 34.85 8.04
CA ARG A 840 1.07 35.24 7.52
C ARG A 840 0.00 34.19 7.81
N ALA A 841 0.36 32.91 7.80
CA ALA A 841 -0.55 31.83 8.17
C ALA A 841 -0.90 31.87 9.67
N VAL A 842 0.08 32.12 10.54
CA VAL A 842 -0.12 32.27 12.00
C VAL A 842 -0.93 33.53 12.31
N ASP A 843 -0.59 34.68 11.71
CA ASP A 843 -1.33 35.94 11.85
C ASP A 843 -2.80 35.77 11.42
N ARG A 844 -3.02 35.12 10.28
CA ARG A 844 -4.38 34.79 9.80
C ARG A 844 -5.14 33.96 10.83
N TRP A 845 -4.50 32.97 11.43
CA TRP A 845 -5.14 32.18 12.48
C TRP A 845 -5.52 33.06 13.68
N TYR A 846 -4.62 33.93 14.17
CA TYR A 846 -4.89 34.86 15.27
C TYR A 846 -6.07 35.79 14.98
N ASP A 847 -6.13 36.35 13.77
CA ASP A 847 -7.16 37.28 13.34
C ASP A 847 -8.53 36.60 13.13
N SER A 848 -8.53 35.31 12.79
CA SER A 848 -9.75 34.55 12.51
C SER A 848 -10.48 34.01 13.74
N GLN A 849 -9.85 34.06 14.93
CA GLN A 849 -10.51 33.62 16.17
C GLN A 849 -11.68 34.55 16.52
N GLN A 850 -12.63 34.06 17.31
CA GLN A 850 -13.79 34.83 17.75
C GLN A 850 -13.89 34.87 19.28
N PRO A 851 -13.55 36.01 19.93
CA PRO A 851 -12.91 37.20 19.35
C PRO A 851 -11.46 36.92 18.86
N PRO A 852 -10.88 37.79 18.02
CA PRO A 852 -9.48 37.66 17.60
C PRO A 852 -8.53 37.56 18.79
N VAL A 853 -7.43 36.82 18.65
CA VAL A 853 -6.48 36.63 19.75
C VAL A 853 -5.90 38.00 20.16
N PRO A 854 -6.03 38.40 21.44
CA PRO A 854 -5.52 39.69 21.92
C PRO A 854 -4.01 39.82 21.75
N THR A 855 -3.51 41.04 21.52
CA THR A 855 -2.08 41.33 21.29
C THR A 855 -1.17 40.73 22.37
N GLU A 856 -1.51 40.90 23.65
CA GLU A 856 -0.74 40.33 24.77
C GLU A 856 -0.65 38.80 24.68
N ARG A 857 -1.75 38.14 24.30
CA ARG A 857 -1.76 36.69 24.13
C ARG A 857 -0.95 36.26 22.91
N ARG A 858 -0.94 37.05 21.83
CA ARG A 858 -0.05 36.78 20.68
C ARG A 858 1.41 36.87 21.10
N HIS A 859 1.79 37.88 21.89
CA HIS A 859 3.15 37.99 22.43
C HIS A 859 3.53 36.79 23.28
N GLU A 860 2.64 36.32 24.16
CA GLU A 860 2.87 35.09 24.93
C GLU A 860 3.04 33.86 24.03
N MET A 861 2.15 33.70 23.04
CA MET A 861 2.19 32.58 22.10
C MET A 861 3.47 32.57 21.27
N ASP A 862 3.89 33.75 20.82
CA ASP A 862 5.13 33.99 20.08
C ASP A 862 6.37 33.97 20.99
N GLY A 863 6.22 33.56 22.26
CA GLY A 863 7.32 33.45 23.22
C GLY A 863 8.07 34.76 23.41
N TYR A 864 7.35 35.89 23.38
CA TYR A 864 7.85 37.25 23.54
C TYR A 864 9.13 37.54 22.73
N ARG A 865 9.21 36.95 21.53
CA ARG A 865 10.32 37.07 20.60
C ARG A 865 9.81 37.56 19.25
N ASP A 866 10.60 38.42 18.61
CA ASP A 866 10.28 38.88 17.27
C ASP A 866 10.40 37.72 16.27
N ASN A 867 9.58 37.76 15.21
CA ASN A 867 9.70 36.84 14.09
C ASN A 867 10.88 37.23 13.18
N ALA A 868 12.09 37.19 13.72
CA ALA A 868 13.33 37.40 13.00
C ALA A 868 13.87 36.07 12.48
N LEU A 869 14.47 36.13 11.28
CA LEU A 869 15.20 35.02 10.66
C LEU A 869 16.65 35.43 10.47
N GLN A 870 17.57 34.49 10.58
CA GLN A 870 18.97 34.70 10.21
C GLN A 870 19.50 33.59 9.31
N GLU A 871 20.23 34.00 8.27
CA GLU A 871 20.83 33.14 7.25
C GLU A 871 22.37 33.16 7.38
N LYS A 872 22.87 32.67 8.52
CA LYS A 872 24.30 32.64 8.84
C LYS A 872 24.91 31.25 8.60
N LEU A 873 26.19 31.23 8.20
CA LEU A 873 27.01 30.02 8.09
C LEU A 873 27.59 29.61 9.44
N VAL A 874 26.71 29.27 10.37
CA VAL A 874 27.04 28.91 11.76
C VAL A 874 26.31 27.63 12.16
N TYR A 875 26.82 26.94 13.18
CA TYR A 875 26.07 25.90 13.90
C TYR A 875 26.10 26.16 15.40
N LYS A 876 24.99 25.88 16.07
CA LYS A 876 24.91 26.07 17.52
C LYS A 876 25.69 25.01 18.29
N ALA A 877 26.44 25.46 19.29
CA ALA A 877 26.91 24.66 20.40
C ALA A 877 25.99 24.91 21.61
N ARG A 878 25.44 23.82 22.15
CA ARG A 878 24.41 23.84 23.20
C ARG A 878 24.87 23.02 24.42
N PRO A 879 24.23 23.19 25.59
CA PRO A 879 24.45 22.34 26.76
C PRO A 879 24.35 20.84 26.42
N LEU A 880 25.23 20.04 27.02
CA LEU A 880 25.36 18.62 26.74
C LEU A 880 24.57 17.71 27.68
N ASP A 881 23.75 18.28 28.58
CA ASP A 881 22.84 17.52 29.45
C ASP A 881 21.93 16.59 28.61
N GLY A 882 22.00 15.28 28.91
CA GLY A 882 21.33 14.20 28.18
C GLY A 882 21.96 13.83 26.82
N VAL A 883 23.16 14.31 26.46
CA VAL A 883 23.78 14.01 25.15
C VAL A 883 24.00 12.51 24.91
N TRP A 884 24.21 11.75 25.98
CA TRP A 884 24.36 10.29 25.91
C TRP A 884 23.15 9.61 25.24
N ALA A 885 21.96 10.20 25.38
CA ALA A 885 20.68 9.68 24.91
C ALA A 885 20.30 10.11 23.47
N ALA A 886 21.13 10.91 22.79
CA ALA A 886 20.83 11.45 21.47
C ALA A 886 21.84 11.10 20.36
N PRO A 887 22.29 9.83 20.22
CA PRO A 887 23.08 9.42 19.06
C PRO A 887 22.20 9.33 17.79
N PRO A 888 22.81 9.36 16.58
CA PRO A 888 24.20 9.72 16.28
C PRO A 888 24.48 11.23 16.47
N TYR A 889 25.75 11.60 16.34
CA TYR A 889 26.25 12.94 16.67
C TYR A 889 26.61 13.77 15.44
N LEU A 890 26.81 15.07 15.70
CA LEU A 890 26.80 16.18 14.72
C LEU A 890 25.42 16.46 14.13
N HIS A 891 25.27 17.61 13.48
CA HIS A 891 23.98 18.08 12.97
C HIS A 891 23.39 17.16 11.90
N ASN A 892 24.22 16.41 11.17
CA ASN A 892 23.84 15.48 10.12
C ASN A 892 23.88 14.00 10.55
N GLY A 893 24.20 13.71 11.82
CA GLY A 893 24.26 12.34 12.34
C GLY A 893 25.41 11.51 11.76
N SER A 894 26.48 12.16 11.30
CA SER A 894 27.60 11.52 10.59
C SER A 894 28.63 10.84 11.49
N VAL A 895 28.47 10.89 12.81
CA VAL A 895 29.36 10.24 13.79
C VAL A 895 28.55 9.34 14.73
N PRO A 896 28.78 8.01 14.73
CA PRO A 896 27.86 7.08 15.41
C PRO A 896 27.97 7.05 16.94
N THR A 897 29.12 7.43 17.51
CA THR A 897 29.41 7.33 18.95
C THR A 897 30.17 8.56 19.45
N ILE A 898 30.03 8.93 20.73
CA ILE A 898 30.84 10.00 21.34
C ILE A 898 32.33 9.63 21.30
N ASP A 899 32.66 8.36 21.54
CA ASP A 899 34.04 7.87 21.43
C ASP A 899 34.67 8.19 20.06
N ALA A 900 33.94 7.96 18.96
CA ALA A 900 34.39 8.35 17.63
C ALA A 900 34.44 9.88 17.43
N LEU A 901 33.53 10.64 18.04
CA LEU A 901 33.52 12.11 17.97
C LEU A 901 34.76 12.71 18.63
N LEU A 902 35.14 12.18 19.80
CA LEU A 902 36.32 12.59 20.58
C LEU A 902 37.64 12.09 19.99
N SER A 903 37.59 11.18 19.01
CA SER A 903 38.76 10.71 18.27
C SER A 903 39.07 11.62 17.07
N PRO A 904 40.32 11.63 16.56
CA PRO A 904 40.67 12.33 15.33
C PRO A 904 39.71 11.96 14.18
N ALA A 905 39.38 12.93 13.32
CA ALA A 905 38.40 12.75 12.25
C ALA A 905 38.83 11.65 11.26
N ARG A 906 40.13 11.46 11.05
CA ARG A 906 40.69 10.38 10.23
C ARG A 906 40.43 8.97 10.78
N GLU A 907 40.14 8.85 12.09
CA GLU A 907 39.85 7.59 12.77
C GLU A 907 38.34 7.29 12.82
N ARG A 908 37.49 8.27 12.42
CA ARG A 908 36.03 8.09 12.34
C ARG A 908 35.66 7.15 11.19
N PRO A 909 34.57 6.36 11.33
CA PRO A 909 34.13 5.47 10.26
C PRO A 909 33.73 6.28 9.03
N ARG A 910 34.21 5.85 7.85
CA ARG A 910 33.81 6.41 6.55
C ARG A 910 32.43 5.93 6.11
N THR A 911 32.09 4.70 6.48
CA THR A 911 30.76 4.13 6.30
C THR A 911 30.31 3.41 7.57
N PHE A 912 29.01 3.47 7.86
CA PHE A 912 28.41 2.75 8.98
C PHE A 912 26.90 2.63 8.78
N TRP A 913 26.23 1.77 9.55
CA TRP A 913 24.80 1.52 9.38
C TRP A 913 23.95 2.23 10.44
N LEU A 914 22.91 2.93 9.97
CA LEU A 914 21.82 3.48 10.77
C LEU A 914 20.60 2.54 10.75
N GLY A 915 19.75 2.70 11.77
CA GLY A 915 18.61 1.82 12.05
C GLY A 915 18.85 0.83 13.18
N HIS A 916 20.04 0.78 13.78
CA HIS A 916 20.26 0.00 15.00
C HIS A 916 19.44 0.56 16.17
N ARG A 917 19.04 -0.33 17.08
CA ARG A 917 18.49 0.03 18.40
C ARG A 917 19.47 -0.29 19.53
N ASP A 918 20.35 -1.26 19.32
CA ASP A 918 21.35 -1.69 20.30
C ASP A 918 22.30 -0.54 20.65
N TYR A 919 22.34 -0.22 21.93
CA TYR A 919 23.13 0.88 22.48
C TYR A 919 24.40 0.36 23.16
N ASP A 920 25.52 1.03 22.89
CA ASP A 920 26.80 0.80 23.54
C ASP A 920 27.02 1.86 24.65
N PRO A 921 26.86 1.50 25.93
CA PRO A 921 27.03 2.44 27.04
C PRO A 921 28.49 2.82 27.31
N LYS A 922 29.47 2.13 26.71
CA LYS A 922 30.90 2.48 26.85
C LYS A 922 31.31 3.52 25.82
N ARG A 923 30.75 3.45 24.61
CA ARG A 923 31.09 4.37 23.52
C ARG A 923 30.10 5.52 23.37
N LEU A 924 28.94 5.42 24.06
CA LEU A 924 27.78 6.29 23.96
C LEU A 924 27.31 6.42 22.51
N GLY A 925 26.54 5.44 22.04
CA GLY A 925 25.93 5.49 20.72
C GLY A 925 25.34 4.14 20.32
N TYR A 926 24.73 4.10 19.14
CA TYR A 926 24.24 2.83 18.60
C TYR A 926 25.39 1.97 18.10
N ARG A 927 25.16 0.66 18.05
CA ARG A 927 25.91 -0.23 17.17
C ARG A 927 25.86 0.28 15.73
N SER A 928 26.92 0.03 14.99
CA SER A 928 27.15 0.64 13.67
C SER A 928 27.57 -0.36 12.60
N ASP A 929 27.58 -1.66 12.94
CA ASP A 929 27.89 -2.77 12.03
C ASP A 929 26.76 -3.05 11.03
N ALA A 930 27.00 -3.87 10.01
CA ALA A 930 26.04 -4.10 8.94
C ALA A 930 24.66 -4.57 9.45
N LEU A 931 23.60 -3.87 9.03
CA LEU A 931 22.22 -4.16 9.42
C LEU A 931 21.35 -4.42 8.20
N SER A 932 20.86 -5.66 8.06
CA SER A 932 19.91 -5.99 6.98
C SER A 932 18.68 -5.09 7.05
N GLY A 933 18.38 -4.36 5.97
CA GLY A 933 17.26 -3.43 5.94
C GLY A 933 17.52 -2.08 6.61
N GLY A 934 18.70 -1.86 7.19
CA GLY A 934 19.15 -0.58 7.71
C GLY A 934 19.46 0.43 6.59
N PHE A 935 20.19 1.46 6.94
CA PHE A 935 20.67 2.49 6.01
C PHE A 935 22.19 2.61 6.11
N GLU A 936 22.90 2.30 5.04
CA GLU A 936 24.35 2.50 4.97
C GLU A 936 24.64 3.99 4.75
N PHE A 937 25.23 4.62 5.75
CA PHE A 937 25.62 6.02 5.73
C PHE A 937 27.03 6.14 5.15
N ASP A 938 27.19 6.98 4.12
CA ASP A 938 28.48 7.29 3.49
C ASP A 938 28.88 8.74 3.79
N THR A 939 29.97 8.92 4.54
CA THR A 939 30.47 10.25 4.98
C THR A 939 31.28 10.98 3.91
N SER A 940 31.53 10.38 2.74
CA SER A 940 32.22 11.03 1.63
C SER A 940 31.31 11.98 0.83
N LEU A 941 29.99 11.80 0.94
CA LEU A 941 29.00 12.60 0.24
C LEU A 941 28.88 14.00 0.87
N PRO A 942 28.70 15.07 0.06
CA PRO A 942 28.26 16.38 0.58
C PRO A 942 26.98 16.24 1.40
N GLY A 943 26.82 17.00 2.49
CA GLY A 943 25.71 16.84 3.43
C GLY A 943 25.90 15.72 4.47
N ASN A 944 26.79 14.76 4.20
CA ASN A 944 27.10 13.64 5.09
C ASN A 944 28.49 13.73 5.73
N ARG A 945 29.28 14.77 5.46
CA ARG A 945 30.67 14.81 5.93
C ARG A 945 30.73 14.74 7.45
N ASN A 946 31.67 13.93 7.94
CA ASN A 946 31.98 13.74 9.36
C ASN A 946 33.24 14.53 9.78
N THR A 947 33.56 15.60 9.07
CA THR A 947 34.72 16.48 9.33
C THR A 947 34.43 17.45 10.47
N GLY A 948 35.48 18.12 10.95
CA GLY A 948 35.36 19.17 11.96
C GLY A 948 35.07 18.65 13.37
N HIS A 949 34.98 19.57 14.34
CA HIS A 949 34.87 19.24 15.76
C HIS A 949 35.91 18.17 16.15
N GLU A 950 37.18 18.38 15.81
CA GLU A 950 38.25 17.39 15.88
C GLU A 950 39.28 17.71 16.97
N PHE A 951 39.66 16.68 17.73
CA PHE A 951 40.80 16.69 18.64
C PHE A 951 42.00 16.00 17.96
N ASP A 952 43.06 16.76 17.64
CA ASP A 952 44.21 16.27 16.87
C ASP A 952 45.49 17.04 17.21
N ASP A 953 46.67 16.47 16.93
CA ASP A 953 47.98 17.13 17.16
C ASP A 953 48.56 17.77 15.88
N GLY A 954 47.76 17.83 14.81
CA GLY A 954 48.15 18.47 13.56
C GLY A 954 48.19 20.02 13.65
N PRO A 955 48.61 20.69 12.56
CA PRO A 955 48.63 22.15 12.52
C PRO A 955 47.22 22.74 12.67
N GLU A 956 47.16 23.98 13.16
CA GLU A 956 45.90 24.74 13.27
C GLU A 956 45.20 24.83 11.92
N ARG A 957 43.90 24.49 11.91
CA ARG A 957 43.05 24.47 10.73
C ARG A 957 41.57 24.57 11.14
N PRO A 958 40.69 25.04 10.24
CA PRO A 958 39.24 24.91 10.42
C PRO A 958 38.85 23.51 10.88
N GLY A 959 38.08 23.45 11.97
CA GLY A 959 37.53 22.24 12.54
C GLY A 959 38.39 21.49 13.54
N ARG A 960 39.63 21.92 13.78
CA ARG A 960 40.41 21.45 14.93
C ARG A 960 40.07 22.31 16.15
N ILE A 961 39.54 21.68 17.20
CA ILE A 961 39.05 22.38 18.40
C ILE A 961 39.90 22.12 19.65
N GLY A 962 40.92 21.27 19.55
CA GLY A 962 41.81 20.97 20.66
C GLY A 962 42.89 19.95 20.32
N PRO A 963 43.82 19.69 21.26
CA PRO A 963 44.86 18.68 21.12
C PRO A 963 44.27 17.27 21.09
N LYS A 964 45.04 16.29 20.59
CA LYS A 964 44.57 14.89 20.56
C LYS A 964 44.35 14.38 21.99
N LEU A 965 43.16 13.83 22.24
CA LEU A 965 42.82 13.23 23.52
C LEU A 965 43.42 11.82 23.63
N SER A 966 44.04 11.51 24.77
CA SER A 966 44.45 10.13 25.08
C SER A 966 43.23 9.21 25.25
N PRO A 967 43.36 7.88 25.10
CA PRO A 967 42.26 6.96 25.38
C PRO A 967 41.65 7.15 26.78
N ASP A 968 42.48 7.44 27.78
CA ASP A 968 42.03 7.67 29.16
C ASP A 968 41.29 9.00 29.31
N ASP A 969 41.72 10.07 28.62
CA ASP A 969 40.99 11.35 28.57
C ASP A 969 39.62 11.20 27.92
N ARG A 970 39.55 10.44 26.81
CA ARG A 970 38.27 10.16 26.14
C ARG A 970 37.34 9.35 27.05
N ALA A 971 37.85 8.32 27.72
CA ALA A 971 37.08 7.54 28.68
C ALA A 971 36.57 8.39 29.85
N ALA A 972 37.42 9.29 30.38
CA ALA A 972 37.05 10.24 31.43
C ALA A 972 35.92 11.19 31.00
N LEU A 973 36.07 11.83 29.83
CA LEU A 973 35.05 12.69 29.26
C LEU A 973 33.72 11.94 29.04
N ILE A 974 33.77 10.74 28.45
CA ILE A 974 32.59 9.89 28.27
C ILE A 974 31.89 9.62 29.59
N GLU A 975 32.64 9.27 30.64
CA GLU A 975 32.08 8.97 31.95
C GLU A 975 31.42 10.20 32.58
N TYR A 976 32.02 11.39 32.42
CA TYR A 976 31.41 12.64 32.84
C TYR A 976 30.13 12.96 32.05
N LEU A 977 30.10 12.75 30.74
CA LEU A 977 28.91 13.01 29.91
C LEU A 977 27.71 12.13 30.30
N LYS A 978 27.92 10.97 30.94
CA LYS A 978 26.83 10.18 31.54
C LYS A 978 26.20 10.87 32.74
N THR A 979 26.92 11.76 33.43
CA THR A 979 26.40 12.49 34.59
C THR A 979 25.48 13.65 34.21
N LEU A 980 25.61 14.15 32.97
CA LEU A 980 24.93 15.35 32.46
C LEU A 980 23.48 15.09 32.06
#